data_AF-A0A0Q6YBV9-F1
#
_entry.id   AF-A0A0Q6YBV9-F1
#
_cell.length_a   1.000
_cell.length_b   1.000
_cell.length_c   1.000
_cell.angle_alpha   90.00
_cell.angle_beta   90.00
_cell.angle_gamma   90.00
#
_symmetry.space_group_name_H-M   'P 1'
#
loop_
_entity.id
_entity.type
_entity.pdbx_description
1 polymer ?
#
loop_
_entity_poly.entity_id
_entity_poly.type
_entity_poly.pdbx_seq_one_letter_code
_entity_poly.pdbx_strand_id
1 'polypeptide(L)'
;MADWAQRHRWAALLIWAAVLIAVTLGSQAAGAAYKNDFALPGTDSQAATDLFTKHGSAQAGDSVDIVLKDRQGIDVPRAAVEKMLAEVGRLPGVAEVRSPYTDASAVSEDGTIGYATVTLDAKAEAMPKEDVTAIIDAAKSAEGDGLQVEAGGEAVRGAEEKGSPTAELAGVVAALVILGLLFGSLVAAAVPLLTALFAVGSALGLIVLASHVFTIADFTPPITMLVGLGVGVDYALLIFYRYRHELTHGADPAAAGRKALDAAGRTVFFAGCTVIIALLGLVALGLGSLQGVALALALTVLTTMAASLILLPALLALFARRIQRHVLKDAAKAEAKGTTEGRRWRALATAVQRRPLPSLLVAVLALLALSAPVLGMRLGFADAGNDPKTTTSRQAYDLLAEGFGPGFNGPLVVVTQGDETAGKAVRSELARTEGVAAASPAMPSEDGALSTVIVYPKTAPQDEGTTDLLHRLRDDVAPKAEHDTGAEILIGGATAASQDFADTVSERLPLFVFVVVGLSSLLLMLVFRSILIPVKAALLNLLSITAALGAMVLVFQHGLFGVQPGPVEAFLPVLIFAIVFGLSMDYEVFLVSRMHEEWERTKDHSLAVREGLASTGKVITAAGAIMIVVFGAFMLSADRMLQQFGLGLAVAILMDALVIRCLIVPALMQLMGRWAWWLPAPLARRLPRVALERPADS
;
A
#
# COMPACT_ATOMS: atom_id res chain seq x y z
N MET A 1 -13.28 -16.98 -26.37
CA MET A 1 -12.64 -15.64 -26.29
C MET A 1 -11.26 -15.64 -26.93
N ALA A 2 -10.33 -16.51 -26.51
CA ALA A 2 -8.98 -16.65 -27.07
C ALA A 2 -8.94 -16.79 -28.62
N ASP A 3 -9.71 -17.73 -29.17
CA ASP A 3 -9.75 -17.97 -30.62
C ASP A 3 -10.34 -16.79 -31.39
N TRP A 4 -11.26 -16.04 -30.77
CA TRP A 4 -11.82 -14.81 -31.35
C TRP A 4 -10.79 -13.68 -31.36
N ALA A 5 -10.09 -13.44 -30.24
CA ALA A 5 -9.08 -12.40 -30.11
C ALA A 5 -7.88 -12.64 -31.04
N GLN A 6 -7.47 -13.89 -31.26
CA GLN A 6 -6.40 -14.23 -32.20
C GLN A 6 -6.80 -14.05 -33.66
N ARG A 7 -8.02 -14.46 -34.03
CA ARG A 7 -8.55 -14.30 -35.39
C ARG A 7 -8.80 -12.83 -35.73
N HIS A 8 -9.31 -12.06 -34.77
CA HIS A 8 -9.65 -10.64 -34.92
C HIS A 8 -8.67 -9.73 -34.16
N ARG A 9 -7.36 -10.02 -34.25
CA ARG A 9 -6.31 -9.32 -33.49
C ARG A 9 -6.37 -7.80 -33.60
N TRP A 10 -6.71 -7.27 -34.78
CA TRP A 10 -6.87 -5.84 -35.00
C TRP A 10 -8.14 -5.28 -34.34
N ALA A 11 -9.26 -6.01 -34.38
CA ALA A 11 -10.48 -5.58 -33.70
C ALA A 11 -10.29 -5.59 -32.18
N ALA A 12 -9.63 -6.61 -31.62
CA ALA A 12 -9.33 -6.66 -30.18
C ALA A 12 -8.41 -5.50 -29.75
N LEU A 13 -7.38 -5.18 -30.54
CA LEU A 13 -6.52 -4.02 -30.29
C LEU A 13 -7.27 -2.69 -30.41
N LEU A 14 -8.11 -2.54 -31.45
CA LEU A 14 -8.90 -1.32 -31.66
C LEU A 14 -9.95 -1.12 -30.58
N ILE A 15 -10.61 -2.19 -30.10
CA ILE A 15 -11.56 -2.12 -28.99
C ILE A 15 -10.84 -1.68 -27.72
N TRP A 16 -9.69 -2.29 -27.38
CA TRP A 16 -8.92 -1.87 -26.21
C TRP A 16 -8.39 -0.45 -26.33
N ALA A 17 -7.90 -0.06 -27.50
CA ALA A 17 -7.47 1.31 -27.75
C ALA A 17 -8.65 2.29 -27.65
N ALA A 18 -9.83 1.94 -28.16
CA ALA A 18 -11.03 2.75 -28.05
C ALA A 18 -11.50 2.87 -26.59
N VAL A 19 -11.46 1.78 -25.81
CA VAL A 19 -11.75 1.81 -24.38
C VAL A 19 -10.76 2.69 -23.64
N LEU A 20 -9.45 2.53 -23.89
CA LEU A 20 -8.42 3.37 -23.28
C LEU A 20 -8.64 4.84 -23.63
N ILE A 21 -8.86 5.18 -24.91
CA ILE A 21 -9.11 6.56 -25.34
C ILE A 21 -10.39 7.11 -24.72
N ALA A 22 -11.49 6.35 -24.73
CA ALA A 22 -12.77 6.78 -24.18
C ALA A 22 -12.68 7.02 -22.67
N VAL A 23 -12.03 6.11 -21.94
CA VAL A 23 -11.82 6.24 -20.50
C VAL A 23 -10.90 7.40 -20.18
N THR A 24 -9.78 7.54 -20.89
CA THR A 24 -8.82 8.64 -20.67
C THR A 24 -9.41 10.01 -21.01
N LEU A 25 -10.16 10.13 -22.11
CA LEU A 25 -10.84 11.38 -22.46
C LEU A 25 -11.96 11.69 -21.47
N GLY A 26 -12.73 10.66 -21.08
CA GLY A 26 -13.78 10.80 -20.06
C GLY A 26 -13.22 11.23 -18.71
N SER A 27 -12.10 10.64 -18.28
CA SER A 27 -11.45 10.98 -17.02
C SER A 27 -10.85 12.38 -17.02
N GLN A 28 -10.22 12.80 -18.12
CA GLN A 28 -9.71 14.17 -18.26
C GLN A 28 -10.83 15.21 -18.30
N ALA A 29 -11.95 14.90 -18.95
CA ALA A 29 -13.10 15.80 -19.02
C ALA A 29 -13.85 15.92 -17.68
N ALA A 30 -13.99 14.81 -16.94
CA ALA A 30 -14.67 14.80 -15.66
C ALA A 30 -13.83 15.36 -14.50
N GLY A 31 -12.49 15.29 -14.62
CA GLY A 31 -11.58 15.57 -13.52
C GLY A 31 -11.61 14.47 -12.45
N ALA A 32 -10.65 14.48 -11.53
CA ALA A 32 -10.66 13.62 -10.35
C ALA A 32 -11.50 14.27 -9.23
N ALA A 33 -12.19 13.43 -8.47
CA ALA A 33 -12.94 13.83 -7.28
C ALA A 33 -12.47 13.02 -6.06
N TYR A 34 -11.15 12.91 -5.90
CA TYR A 34 -10.55 12.19 -4.76
C TYR A 34 -10.91 12.88 -3.46
N LYS A 35 -11.18 12.07 -2.44
CA LYS A 35 -11.60 12.52 -1.11
C LYS A 35 -10.96 11.60 -0.08
N ASN A 36 -10.12 12.19 0.77
CA ASN A 36 -9.55 11.51 1.92
C ASN A 36 -10.58 11.56 3.06
N ASP A 37 -11.35 10.50 3.18
CA ASP A 37 -12.33 10.34 4.24
C ASP A 37 -11.84 9.31 5.25
N PHE A 38 -11.34 9.81 6.37
CA PHE A 38 -10.94 9.01 7.52
C PHE A 38 -12.01 9.03 8.62
N ALA A 39 -13.26 9.37 8.29
CA ALA A 39 -14.34 9.39 9.26
C ALA A 39 -14.53 8.00 9.88
N LEU A 40 -14.56 7.97 11.21
CA LEU A 40 -14.74 6.78 12.03
C LEU A 40 -15.94 6.98 12.95
N PRO A 41 -17.17 6.62 12.49
CA PRO A 41 -18.36 6.72 13.30
C PRO A 41 -18.19 5.93 14.61
N GLY A 42 -18.51 6.57 15.74
CA GLY A 42 -18.38 5.97 17.07
C GLY A 42 -17.05 6.22 17.77
N THR A 43 -16.19 7.11 17.25
CA THR A 43 -14.96 7.57 17.91
C THR A 43 -15.13 9.00 18.44
N ASP A 44 -14.41 9.34 19.51
CA ASP A 44 -14.45 10.67 20.12
C ASP A 44 -13.97 11.76 19.15
N SER A 45 -12.95 11.48 18.33
CA SER A 45 -12.44 12.45 17.36
C SER A 45 -13.47 12.81 16.29
N GLN A 46 -14.25 11.81 15.84
CA GLN A 46 -15.35 12.06 14.92
C GLN A 46 -16.47 12.83 15.61
N ALA A 47 -16.85 12.45 16.84
CA ALA A 47 -17.89 13.13 17.59
C ALA A 47 -17.53 14.61 17.88
N ALA A 48 -16.27 14.89 18.21
CA ALA A 48 -15.76 16.26 18.37
C ALA A 48 -15.87 17.07 17.06
N THR A 49 -15.52 16.46 15.93
CA THR A 49 -15.64 17.08 14.60
C THR A 49 -17.09 17.35 14.20
N ASP A 50 -17.99 16.40 14.50
CA ASP A 50 -19.42 16.54 14.25
C ASP A 50 -20.03 17.67 15.09
N LEU A 51 -19.59 17.82 16.35
CA LEU A 51 -20.00 18.93 17.22
C LEU A 51 -19.50 20.28 16.69
N PHE A 52 -18.25 20.40 16.26
CA PHE A 52 -17.74 21.64 15.65
C PHE A 52 -18.55 22.05 14.43
N THR A 53 -18.90 21.08 13.59
CA THR A 53 -19.72 21.31 12.39
C THR A 53 -21.13 21.78 12.76
N LYS A 54 -21.73 21.19 13.80
CA LYS A 54 -23.08 21.52 14.25
C LYS A 54 -23.19 22.90 14.90
N HIS A 55 -22.15 23.32 15.62
CA HIS A 55 -22.11 24.60 16.35
C HIS A 55 -21.38 25.72 15.57
N GLY A 56 -21.24 25.56 14.24
CA GLY A 56 -20.77 26.62 13.35
C GLY A 56 -19.32 27.05 13.55
N SER A 57 -18.55 26.31 14.37
CA SER A 57 -17.16 26.64 14.71
C SER A 57 -16.15 25.90 13.82
N ALA A 58 -16.59 25.43 12.65
CA ALA A 58 -15.71 24.80 11.68
C ALA A 58 -14.71 25.85 11.18
N GLN A 59 -13.43 25.70 11.53
CA GLN A 59 -12.36 26.43 10.86
C GLN A 59 -12.50 26.19 9.34
N ALA A 60 -12.55 27.29 8.59
CA ALA A 60 -12.53 27.22 7.14
C ALA A 60 -11.14 26.75 6.71
N GLY A 61 -11.05 25.57 6.11
CA GLY A 61 -9.83 25.03 5.50
C GLY A 61 -8.76 24.54 6.47
N ASP A 62 -7.70 23.97 5.91
CA ASP A 62 -6.48 23.61 6.64
C ASP A 62 -5.55 24.83 6.75
N SER A 63 -4.49 24.71 7.56
CA SER A 63 -3.52 25.79 7.75
C SER A 63 -2.13 25.45 7.22
N VAL A 64 -1.42 26.50 6.80
CA VAL A 64 0.03 26.50 6.53
C VAL A 64 0.70 27.32 7.61
N ASP A 65 1.71 26.74 8.26
CA ASP A 65 2.50 27.45 9.27
C ASP A 65 3.80 27.95 8.65
N ILE A 66 4.02 29.25 8.65
CA ILE A 66 5.27 29.87 8.24
C ILE A 66 6.12 30.09 9.50
N VAL A 67 7.18 29.32 9.64
CA VAL A 67 8.07 29.31 10.78
C VAL A 67 9.31 30.15 10.49
N LEU A 68 9.63 31.03 11.42
CA LEU A 68 10.67 32.04 11.33
C LEU A 68 11.71 31.77 12.40
N LYS A 69 13.00 31.81 12.05
CA LYS A 69 14.10 31.76 13.01
C LYS A 69 15.13 32.84 12.73
N ASP A 70 15.42 33.65 13.75
CA ASP A 70 16.49 34.65 13.71
C ASP A 70 17.30 34.61 15.02
N ARG A 71 18.63 34.57 14.91
CA ARG A 71 19.53 34.53 16.08
C ARG A 71 19.50 35.82 16.90
N GLN A 72 19.11 36.94 16.31
CA GLN A 72 18.98 38.23 16.98
C GLN A 72 17.56 38.47 17.52
N GLY A 73 16.64 37.51 17.29
CA GLY A 73 15.23 37.59 17.66
C GLY A 73 14.36 37.98 16.47
N ILE A 74 13.13 37.43 16.42
CA ILE A 74 12.21 37.62 15.29
C ILE A 74 11.72 39.07 15.11
N ASP A 75 11.83 39.90 16.15
CA ASP A 75 11.44 41.31 16.09
C ASP A 75 12.39 42.17 15.23
N VAL A 76 13.63 41.72 15.01
CA VAL A 76 14.64 42.46 14.22
C VAL A 76 14.22 42.56 12.75
N PRO A 77 13.82 41.46 12.06
CA PRO A 77 13.31 41.52 10.69
C PRO A 77 11.80 41.84 10.57
N ARG A 78 11.15 42.41 11.61
CA ARG A 78 9.69 42.58 11.66
C ARG A 78 9.07 43.21 10.40
N ALA A 79 9.66 44.27 9.87
CA ALA A 79 9.13 44.94 8.67
C ALA A 79 9.20 44.05 7.41
N ALA A 80 10.22 43.20 7.30
CA ALA A 80 10.34 42.24 6.20
C ALA A 80 9.29 41.13 6.33
N VAL A 81 9.11 40.61 7.55
CA VAL A 81 8.10 39.58 7.86
C VAL A 81 6.68 40.09 7.61
N GLU A 82 6.32 41.28 8.11
CA GLU A 82 4.99 41.87 7.89
C GLU A 82 4.71 42.11 6.39
N LYS A 83 5.73 42.52 5.62
CA LYS A 83 5.61 42.66 4.17
C LYS A 83 5.36 41.32 3.47
N MET A 84 6.10 40.28 3.86
CA MET A 84 5.93 38.92 3.32
C MET A 84 4.54 38.37 3.65
N LEU A 85 4.07 38.50 4.89
CA LEU A 85 2.73 38.03 5.29
C LEU A 85 1.62 38.77 4.53
N ALA A 86 1.80 40.06 4.26
CA ALA A 86 0.86 40.83 3.45
C ALA A 86 0.85 40.43 1.97
N GLU A 87 1.95 39.89 1.45
CA GLU A 87 2.04 39.31 0.11
C GLU A 87 1.36 37.95 0.05
N VAL A 88 1.64 37.08 1.03
CA VAL A 88 0.99 35.77 1.19
C VAL A 88 -0.53 35.93 1.32
N GLY A 89 -1.01 36.89 2.13
CA GLY A 89 -2.44 37.15 2.31
C GLY A 89 -3.18 37.66 1.06
N ARG A 90 -2.48 37.94 -0.04
CA ARG A 90 -3.08 38.31 -1.34
C ARG A 90 -3.07 37.17 -2.35
N LEU A 91 -2.44 36.05 -2.03
CA LEU A 91 -2.38 34.89 -2.90
C LEU A 91 -3.76 34.21 -3.00
N PRO A 92 -4.07 33.57 -4.14
CA PRO A 92 -5.26 32.73 -4.24
C PRO A 92 -5.18 31.59 -3.21
N GLY A 93 -6.32 31.20 -2.66
CA GLY A 93 -6.39 30.08 -1.71
C GLY A 93 -6.17 30.46 -0.24
N VAL A 94 -5.89 31.73 0.08
CA VAL A 94 -5.65 32.19 1.45
C VAL A 94 -6.88 32.93 1.99
N ALA A 95 -7.43 32.45 3.11
CA ALA A 95 -8.59 33.04 3.78
C ALA A 95 -8.19 34.05 4.86
N GLU A 96 -7.21 33.71 5.70
CA GLU A 96 -6.75 34.55 6.82
C GLU A 96 -5.25 34.33 7.06
N VAL A 97 -4.53 35.38 7.45
CA VAL A 97 -3.14 35.28 7.89
C VAL A 97 -3.02 35.86 9.30
N ARG A 98 -2.58 35.03 10.25
CA ARG A 98 -2.31 35.43 11.63
C ARG A 98 -0.83 35.67 11.85
N SER A 99 -0.51 36.86 12.32
CA SER A 99 0.86 37.31 12.49
C SER A 99 1.44 36.87 13.84
N PRO A 100 2.72 36.45 13.91
CA PRO A 100 3.38 36.11 15.17
C PRO A 100 3.41 37.30 16.14
N TYR A 101 3.40 38.53 15.64
CA TYR A 101 3.47 39.73 16.48
C TYR A 101 2.13 40.14 17.09
N THR A 102 1.03 39.50 16.67
CA THR A 102 -0.31 39.73 17.25
C THR A 102 -0.63 38.80 18.39
N ASP A 103 0.06 37.67 18.50
CA ASP A 103 -0.13 36.67 19.53
C ASP A 103 1.21 36.35 20.21
N ALA A 104 1.33 36.72 21.48
CA ALA A 104 2.56 36.46 22.24
C ALA A 104 2.86 34.95 22.40
N SER A 105 1.86 34.08 22.23
CA SER A 105 2.06 32.62 22.26
C SER A 105 2.66 32.07 20.96
N ALA A 106 2.66 32.87 19.88
CA ALA A 106 3.26 32.51 18.59
C ALA A 106 4.78 32.76 18.53
N VAL A 107 5.38 33.17 19.64
CA VAL A 107 6.81 33.45 19.79
C VAL A 107 7.36 32.58 20.92
N SER A 108 8.48 31.92 20.65
CA SER A 108 9.20 31.09 21.62
C SER A 108 9.66 31.90 22.84
N GLU A 109 9.91 31.23 23.97
CA GLU A 109 10.32 31.90 25.22
C GLU A 109 11.62 32.70 25.09
N ASP A 110 12.52 32.30 24.18
CA ASP A 110 13.78 32.99 23.90
C ASP A 110 13.67 34.09 22.83
N GLY A 111 12.51 34.23 22.18
CA GLY A 111 12.23 35.21 21.14
C GLY A 111 12.90 34.95 19.80
N THR A 112 13.60 33.81 19.63
CA THR A 112 14.39 33.51 18.43
C THR A 112 13.60 32.80 17.35
N ILE A 113 12.56 32.07 17.74
CA ILE A 113 11.66 31.33 16.85
C ILE A 113 10.23 31.88 17.00
N GLY A 114 9.53 32.05 15.88
CA GLY A 114 8.10 32.35 15.88
C GLY A 114 7.40 31.78 14.66
N TYR A 115 6.07 31.70 14.69
CA TYR A 115 5.30 31.16 13.57
C TYR A 115 4.10 32.06 13.21
N ALA A 116 3.79 32.11 11.91
CA ALA A 116 2.60 32.73 11.38
C ALA A 116 1.67 31.63 10.84
N THR A 117 0.39 31.68 11.17
CA THR A 117 -0.58 30.70 10.66
C THR A 117 -1.37 31.31 9.50
N VAL A 118 -1.33 30.65 8.35
CA VAL A 118 -2.05 31.00 7.14
C VAL A 118 -3.21 30.01 6.99
N THR A 119 -4.43 30.47 7.22
CA THR A 119 -5.65 29.69 7.03
C THR A 119 -6.01 29.67 5.55
N LEU A 120 -6.20 28.48 4.98
CA LEU A 120 -6.57 28.30 3.58
C LEU A 120 -8.09 28.37 3.38
N ASP A 121 -8.54 28.66 2.15
CA ASP A 121 -9.98 28.70 1.81
C ASP A 121 -10.59 27.29 1.59
N ALA A 122 -9.73 26.29 1.41
CA ALA A 122 -10.08 24.89 1.22
C ALA A 122 -9.17 23.98 2.08
N LYS A 123 -9.52 22.68 2.12
CA LYS A 123 -8.65 21.67 2.71
C LYS A 123 -7.38 21.47 1.88
N ALA A 124 -6.30 21.05 2.51
CA ALA A 124 -4.99 20.85 1.92
C ALA A 124 -5.04 19.99 0.64
N GLU A 125 -5.87 18.96 0.60
CA GLU A 125 -5.97 18.04 -0.54
C GLU A 125 -6.72 18.64 -1.74
N ALA A 126 -7.57 19.64 -1.50
CA ALA A 126 -8.31 20.33 -2.54
C ALA A 126 -7.56 21.56 -3.09
N MET A 127 -6.47 21.96 -2.43
CA MET A 127 -5.65 23.09 -2.85
C MET A 127 -4.80 22.74 -4.07
N PRO A 128 -4.79 23.58 -5.12
CA PRO A 128 -3.86 23.42 -6.24
C PRO A 128 -2.41 23.49 -5.75
N LYS A 129 -1.57 22.54 -6.18
CA LYS A 129 -0.14 22.51 -5.79
C LYS A 129 0.59 23.78 -6.20
N GLU A 130 0.18 24.39 -7.31
CA GLU A 130 0.74 25.65 -7.80
C GLU A 130 0.50 26.80 -6.81
N ASP A 131 -0.69 26.88 -6.21
CA ASP A 131 -1.04 27.93 -5.26
C ASP A 131 -0.26 27.76 -3.95
N VAL A 132 -0.14 26.53 -3.46
CA VAL A 132 0.69 26.22 -2.28
C VAL A 132 2.16 26.50 -2.55
N THR A 133 2.67 26.18 -3.74
CA THR A 133 4.06 26.49 -4.13
C THR A 133 4.29 27.99 -4.16
N ALA A 134 3.32 28.79 -4.63
CA ALA A 134 3.41 30.24 -4.59
C ALA A 134 3.46 30.78 -3.14
N ILE A 135 2.73 30.17 -2.20
CA ILE A 135 2.82 30.49 -0.76
C ILE A 135 4.23 30.19 -0.24
N ILE A 136 4.79 29.02 -0.56
CA ILE A 136 6.14 28.62 -0.13
C ILE A 136 7.19 29.59 -0.70
N ASP A 137 7.11 29.90 -1.99
CA ASP A 137 8.07 30.79 -2.66
C ASP A 137 7.98 32.22 -2.10
N ALA A 138 6.76 32.72 -1.84
CA ALA A 138 6.55 34.02 -1.21
C ALA A 138 7.12 34.05 0.22
N ALA A 139 6.90 33.01 1.02
CA ALA A 139 7.48 32.89 2.36
C ALA A 139 9.02 32.91 2.31
N LYS A 140 9.61 32.08 1.43
CA LYS A 140 11.06 31.99 1.26
C LYS A 140 11.71 33.23 0.66
N SER A 141 10.96 34.09 -0.02
CA SER A 141 11.49 35.36 -0.55
C SER A 141 11.99 36.32 0.53
N ALA A 142 11.51 36.16 1.77
CA ALA A 142 11.95 36.93 2.93
C ALA A 142 13.23 36.37 3.59
N GLU A 143 13.72 35.22 3.14
CA GLU A 143 14.95 34.62 3.65
C GLU A 143 16.16 35.50 3.33
N GLY A 144 16.94 35.89 4.34
CA GLY A 144 18.06 36.82 4.19
C GLY A 144 18.52 37.43 5.51
N ASP A 145 19.74 37.98 5.54
CA ASP A 145 20.32 38.71 6.68
C ASP A 145 20.31 37.98 8.05
N GLY A 146 20.21 36.65 8.04
CA GLY A 146 20.19 35.80 9.25
C GLY A 146 18.82 35.23 9.61
N LEU A 147 17.75 35.64 8.91
CA LEU A 147 16.40 35.11 9.02
C LEU A 147 16.25 33.84 8.16
N GLN A 148 15.94 32.72 8.81
CA GLN A 148 15.49 31.50 8.17
C GLN A 148 13.95 31.48 8.13
N VAL A 149 13.37 31.13 6.98
CA VAL A 149 11.91 31.03 6.79
C VAL A 149 11.59 29.67 6.19
N GLU A 150 10.77 28.91 6.89
CA GLU A 150 10.31 27.59 6.43
C GLU A 150 8.79 27.52 6.49
N ALA A 151 8.19 26.79 5.56
CA ALA A 151 6.75 26.56 5.55
C ALA A 151 6.45 25.10 5.94
N GLY A 152 5.48 24.93 6.82
CA GLY A 152 4.97 23.64 7.29
C GLY A 152 3.47 23.52 7.09
N GLY A 153 2.92 22.37 7.48
CA GLY A 153 1.52 22.01 7.28
C GLY A 153 1.31 21.02 6.13
N GLU A 154 0.15 20.38 6.13
CA GLU A 154 -0.14 19.25 5.25
C GLU A 154 -0.14 19.66 3.76
N ALA A 155 -0.66 20.85 3.45
CA ALA A 155 -0.65 21.39 2.09
C ALA A 155 0.78 21.55 1.55
N VAL A 156 1.69 22.08 2.38
CA VAL A 156 3.10 22.28 2.02
C VAL A 156 3.80 20.94 1.83
N ARG A 157 3.60 19.99 2.76
CA ARG A 157 4.16 18.64 2.65
C ARG A 157 3.71 17.96 1.35
N GLY A 158 2.41 17.98 1.04
CA GLY A 158 1.86 17.42 -0.19
C GLY A 158 2.34 18.13 -1.48
N ALA A 159 2.65 19.42 -1.43
CA ALA A 159 3.26 20.15 -2.55
C ALA A 159 4.75 19.81 -2.73
N GLU A 160 5.48 19.59 -1.63
CA GLU A 160 6.90 19.19 -1.63
C GLU A 160 7.13 17.73 -2.00
N GLU A 161 6.12 16.87 -1.79
CA GLU A 161 6.03 15.54 -2.35
C GLU A 161 5.97 15.62 -3.88
N LYS A 162 7.14 15.81 -4.48
CA LYS A 162 7.36 15.70 -5.91
C LYS A 162 7.12 14.24 -6.27
N GLY A 163 5.90 13.94 -6.72
CA GLY A 163 5.59 12.70 -7.42
C GLY A 163 6.51 12.61 -8.62
N SER A 164 7.68 12.00 -8.44
CA SER A 164 8.72 12.02 -9.46
C SER A 164 8.38 10.94 -10.47
N PRO A 165 8.12 11.29 -11.74
CA PRO A 165 7.94 10.29 -12.80
C PRO A 165 9.18 9.39 -12.95
N THR A 166 10.31 9.79 -12.37
CA THR A 166 11.57 9.06 -12.41
C THR A 166 11.52 7.72 -11.69
N ALA A 167 10.82 7.58 -10.56
CA ALA A 167 10.74 6.32 -9.82
C ALA A 167 9.89 5.29 -10.58
N GLU A 168 8.75 5.73 -11.11
CA GLU A 168 7.88 4.92 -11.97
C GLU A 168 8.61 4.49 -13.25
N LEU A 169 9.28 5.43 -13.92
CA LEU A 169 10.05 5.15 -15.13
C LEU A 169 11.21 4.19 -14.83
N ALA A 170 11.90 4.36 -13.70
CA ALA A 170 12.96 3.46 -13.27
C ALA A 170 12.45 2.04 -13.05
N GLY A 171 11.28 1.87 -12.42
CA GLY A 171 10.63 0.57 -12.24
C GLY A 171 10.26 -0.10 -13.56
N VAL A 172 9.65 0.65 -14.49
CA VAL A 172 9.29 0.15 -15.82
C VAL A 172 10.53 -0.22 -16.65
N VAL A 173 11.58 0.60 -16.62
CA VAL A 173 12.84 0.33 -17.32
C VAL A 173 13.54 -0.90 -16.71
N ALA A 174 13.60 -1.01 -15.38
CA ALA A 174 14.18 -2.16 -14.70
C ALA A 174 13.41 -3.45 -15.03
N ALA A 175 12.07 -3.41 -15.04
CA ALA A 175 11.23 -4.52 -15.47
C ALA A 175 11.53 -4.93 -16.91
N LEU A 176 11.63 -3.96 -17.83
CA LEU A 176 11.96 -4.22 -19.24
C LEU A 176 13.33 -4.89 -19.39
N VAL A 177 14.34 -4.44 -18.64
CA VAL A 177 15.68 -5.04 -18.64
C VAL A 177 15.63 -6.48 -18.16
N ILE A 178 14.94 -6.78 -17.06
CA ILE A 178 14.85 -8.13 -16.50
C ILE A 178 14.06 -9.06 -17.42
N LEU A 179 12.92 -8.61 -17.95
CA LEU A 179 12.17 -9.39 -18.95
C LEU A 179 13.05 -9.62 -20.20
N GLY A 180 13.83 -8.62 -20.62
CA GLY A 180 14.76 -8.72 -21.73
C GLY A 180 15.83 -9.79 -21.50
N LEU A 181 16.42 -9.83 -20.31
CA LEU A 181 17.40 -10.84 -19.89
C LEU A 181 16.77 -12.24 -19.78
N LEU A 182 15.56 -12.33 -19.26
CA LEU A 182 14.84 -13.61 -19.08
C LEU A 182 14.45 -14.25 -20.41
N PHE A 183 13.95 -13.43 -21.35
CA PHE A 183 13.43 -13.91 -22.62
C PHE A 183 14.44 -13.86 -23.77
N GLY A 184 15.59 -13.21 -23.60
CA GLY A 184 16.61 -13.09 -24.64
C GLY A 184 16.16 -12.25 -25.85
N SER A 185 15.01 -11.57 -25.75
CA SER A 185 14.42 -10.78 -26.83
C SER A 185 13.62 -9.61 -26.27
N LEU A 186 13.94 -8.41 -26.76
CA LEU A 186 13.25 -7.18 -26.37
C LEU A 186 11.76 -7.20 -26.75
N VAL A 187 11.40 -7.84 -27.87
CA VAL A 187 9.99 -7.97 -28.29
C VAL A 187 9.22 -8.90 -27.36
N ALA A 188 9.84 -10.01 -26.95
CA ALA A 188 9.24 -10.94 -25.99
C ALA A 188 9.05 -10.30 -24.62
N ALA A 189 9.96 -9.39 -24.23
CA ALA A 189 9.88 -8.62 -23.00
C ALA A 189 8.83 -7.49 -23.06
N ALA A 190 8.73 -6.80 -24.19
CA ALA A 190 7.82 -5.68 -24.35
C ALA A 190 6.34 -6.11 -24.33
N VAL A 191 6.00 -7.31 -24.82
CA VAL A 191 4.59 -7.74 -24.92
C VAL A 191 3.89 -7.86 -23.55
N PRO A 192 4.45 -8.56 -22.54
CA PRO A 192 3.87 -8.55 -21.19
C PRO A 192 3.80 -7.16 -20.56
N LEU A 193 4.89 -6.38 -20.68
CA LEU A 193 4.96 -5.04 -20.11
C LEU A 193 3.95 -4.07 -20.72
N LEU A 194 3.82 -4.07 -22.06
CA LEU A 194 2.81 -3.27 -22.76
C LEU A 194 1.40 -3.68 -22.33
N THR A 195 1.12 -4.98 -22.21
CA THR A 195 -0.19 -5.44 -21.73
C THR A 195 -0.51 -4.87 -20.36
N ALA A 196 0.45 -4.93 -19.43
CA ALA A 196 0.30 -4.39 -18.07
C ALA A 196 0.10 -2.87 -18.09
N LEU A 197 0.92 -2.12 -18.84
CA LEU A 197 0.80 -0.66 -18.94
C LEU A 197 -0.54 -0.21 -19.52
N PHE A 198 -1.03 -0.87 -20.58
CA PHE A 198 -2.36 -0.57 -21.13
C PHE A 198 -3.47 -0.85 -20.11
N ALA A 199 -3.37 -1.96 -19.38
CA ALA A 199 -4.34 -2.31 -18.35
C ALA A 199 -4.36 -1.30 -17.20
N VAL A 200 -3.18 -0.94 -16.68
CA VAL A 200 -3.04 0.06 -15.60
C VAL A 200 -3.53 1.42 -16.07
N GLY A 201 -3.15 1.86 -17.27
CA GLY A 201 -3.64 3.13 -17.83
C GLY A 201 -5.16 3.18 -17.96
N SER A 202 -5.79 2.09 -18.42
CA SER A 202 -7.25 1.98 -18.44
C SER A 202 -7.85 1.97 -17.03
N ALA A 203 -7.23 1.26 -16.08
CA ALA A 203 -7.72 1.19 -14.70
C ALA A 203 -7.66 2.56 -14.01
N LEU A 204 -6.57 3.32 -14.18
CA LEU A 204 -6.42 4.66 -13.62
C LEU A 204 -7.51 5.61 -14.10
N GLY A 205 -7.80 5.64 -15.41
CA GLY A 205 -8.88 6.47 -15.91
C GLY A 205 -10.26 6.01 -15.44
N LEU A 206 -10.49 4.70 -15.26
CA LEU A 206 -11.72 4.19 -14.66
C LEU A 206 -11.84 4.59 -13.19
N ILE A 207 -10.73 4.63 -12.45
CA ILE A 207 -10.69 5.04 -11.03
C ILE A 207 -11.01 6.53 -10.90
N VAL A 208 -10.49 7.38 -11.79
CA VAL A 208 -10.86 8.80 -11.84
C VAL A 208 -12.37 8.94 -12.02
N LEU A 209 -12.97 8.21 -12.97
CA LEU A 209 -14.43 8.23 -13.14
C LEU A 209 -15.17 7.67 -11.92
N ALA A 210 -14.64 6.61 -11.30
CA ALA A 210 -15.22 6.00 -10.10
C ALA A 210 -15.15 6.93 -8.88
N SER A 211 -14.18 7.85 -8.80
CA SER A 211 -14.03 8.81 -7.70
C SER A 211 -15.21 9.78 -7.57
N HIS A 212 -16.01 9.98 -8.63
CA HIS A 212 -17.24 10.76 -8.57
C HIS A 212 -18.39 10.04 -7.87
N VAL A 213 -18.33 8.71 -7.81
CA VAL A 213 -19.39 7.85 -7.24
C VAL A 213 -18.99 7.28 -5.88
N PHE A 214 -17.71 6.98 -5.71
CA PHE A 214 -17.14 6.40 -4.51
C PHE A 214 -16.06 7.32 -3.93
N THR A 215 -15.98 7.37 -2.59
CA THR A 215 -14.92 8.06 -1.88
C THR A 215 -13.61 7.31 -2.06
N ILE A 216 -12.73 7.82 -2.94
CA ILE A 216 -11.42 7.22 -3.25
C ILE A 216 -10.34 8.18 -2.76
N ALA A 217 -9.38 7.65 -2.00
CA ALA A 217 -8.26 8.43 -1.48
C ALA A 217 -7.25 8.80 -2.57
N ASP A 218 -6.58 9.92 -2.42
CA ASP A 218 -5.57 10.44 -3.36
C ASP A 218 -4.28 9.60 -3.45
N PHE A 219 -3.97 8.81 -2.42
CA PHE A 219 -2.89 7.82 -2.43
C PHE A 219 -3.23 6.52 -3.18
N THR A 220 -4.49 6.35 -3.62
CA THR A 220 -4.95 5.15 -4.34
C THR A 220 -4.30 4.94 -5.71
N PRO A 221 -4.13 5.98 -6.57
CA PRO A 221 -3.57 5.82 -7.91
C PRO A 221 -2.11 5.31 -7.92
N PRO A 222 -1.18 5.81 -7.07
CA PRO A 222 0.16 5.23 -6.96
C PRO A 222 0.16 3.74 -6.56
N ILE A 223 -0.68 3.34 -5.59
CA ILE A 223 -0.81 1.93 -5.19
C ILE A 223 -1.43 1.10 -6.32
N THR A 224 -2.40 1.65 -7.03
CA THR A 224 -2.99 1.02 -8.23
C THR A 224 -1.93 0.74 -9.29
N MET A 225 -1.04 1.70 -9.54
CA MET A 225 0.04 1.52 -10.49
C MET A 225 1.01 0.43 -10.04
N LEU A 226 1.44 0.48 -8.78
CA LEU A 226 2.29 -0.52 -8.14
C LEU A 226 1.71 -1.94 -8.31
N VAL A 227 0.49 -2.16 -7.80
CA VAL A 227 -0.19 -3.45 -7.80
C VAL A 227 -0.53 -3.89 -9.23
N GLY A 228 -1.10 -3.00 -10.04
CA GLY A 228 -1.53 -3.31 -11.40
C GLY A 228 -0.37 -3.64 -12.33
N LEU A 229 0.78 -2.99 -12.18
CA LEU A 229 1.98 -3.32 -12.94
C LEU A 229 2.55 -4.69 -12.50
N GLY A 230 2.67 -4.93 -11.20
CA GLY A 230 3.17 -6.21 -10.67
C GLY A 230 2.29 -7.39 -11.09
N VAL A 231 0.99 -7.34 -10.78
CA VAL A 231 -0.01 -8.36 -11.13
C VAL A 231 -0.13 -8.52 -12.65
N GLY A 232 -0.21 -7.41 -13.39
CA GLY A 232 -0.40 -7.43 -14.84
C GLY A 232 0.78 -8.04 -15.58
N VAL A 233 2.01 -7.72 -15.16
CA VAL A 233 3.22 -8.34 -15.73
C VAL A 233 3.25 -9.83 -15.41
N ASP A 234 2.93 -10.24 -14.19
CA ASP A 234 2.93 -11.65 -13.79
C ASP A 234 1.92 -12.49 -14.60
N TYR A 235 0.67 -12.05 -14.68
CA TYR A 235 -0.36 -12.74 -15.46
C TYR A 235 0.02 -12.88 -16.93
N ALA A 236 0.57 -11.81 -17.51
CA ALA A 236 1.04 -11.85 -18.88
C ALA A 236 2.26 -12.77 -19.05
N LEU A 237 3.16 -12.83 -18.06
CA LEU A 237 4.32 -13.70 -18.03
C LEU A 237 3.92 -15.18 -18.00
N LEU A 238 2.96 -15.56 -17.16
CA LEU A 238 2.48 -16.95 -17.03
C LEU A 238 1.91 -17.45 -18.37
N ILE A 239 1.06 -16.65 -19.02
CA ILE A 239 0.50 -16.98 -20.33
C ILE A 239 1.60 -17.01 -21.39
N PHE A 240 2.51 -16.03 -21.39
CA PHE A 240 3.62 -15.97 -22.35
C PHE A 240 4.60 -17.15 -22.20
N TYR A 241 4.90 -17.55 -20.97
CA TYR A 241 5.76 -18.70 -20.71
C TYR A 241 5.13 -19.98 -21.24
N ARG A 242 3.83 -20.21 -20.99
CA ARG A 242 3.15 -21.37 -21.56
C ARG A 242 3.11 -21.32 -23.09
N TYR A 243 2.86 -20.14 -23.67
CA TYR A 243 2.92 -19.93 -25.11
C TYR A 243 4.28 -20.31 -25.70
N ARG A 244 5.37 -19.88 -25.05
CA ARG A 244 6.74 -20.25 -25.42
C ARG A 244 6.97 -21.75 -25.35
N HIS A 245 6.49 -22.40 -24.28
CA HIS A 245 6.63 -23.86 -24.11
C HIS A 245 5.96 -24.63 -25.26
N GLU A 246 4.74 -24.27 -25.64
CA GLU A 246 4.03 -24.90 -26.77
C GLU A 246 4.74 -24.67 -28.11
N LEU A 247 5.31 -23.48 -28.35
CA LEU A 247 6.11 -23.21 -29.55
C LEU A 247 7.35 -24.11 -29.64
N THR A 248 8.05 -24.33 -28.52
CA THR A 248 9.23 -25.21 -28.49
C THR A 248 8.88 -26.69 -28.69
N HIS A 249 7.62 -27.08 -28.46
CA HIS A 249 7.10 -28.44 -28.70
C HIS A 249 6.44 -28.58 -30.09
N GLY A 250 6.71 -27.64 -31.01
CA GLY A 250 6.30 -27.75 -32.41
C GLY A 250 4.89 -27.25 -32.73
N ALA A 251 4.19 -26.62 -31.78
CA ALA A 251 2.89 -26.01 -32.06
C ALA A 251 3.04 -24.76 -32.95
N ASP A 252 2.15 -24.60 -33.92
CA ASP A 252 2.00 -23.35 -34.69
C ASP A 252 1.57 -22.20 -33.75
N PRO A 253 2.00 -20.94 -33.97
CA PRO A 253 1.62 -19.79 -33.15
C PRO A 253 0.13 -19.67 -32.79
N ALA A 254 -0.80 -20.01 -33.68
CA ALA A 254 -2.22 -19.95 -33.34
C ALA A 254 -2.61 -21.08 -32.36
N ALA A 255 -2.14 -22.29 -32.60
CA ALA A 255 -2.38 -23.44 -31.73
C ALA A 255 -1.71 -23.26 -30.35
N ALA A 256 -0.47 -22.77 -30.33
CA ALA A 256 0.27 -22.46 -29.11
C ALA A 256 -0.48 -21.43 -28.26
N GLY A 257 -1.02 -20.38 -28.88
CA GLY A 257 -1.79 -19.36 -28.17
C GLY A 257 -3.07 -19.91 -27.56
N ARG A 258 -3.83 -20.76 -28.29
CA ARG A 258 -5.04 -21.40 -27.75
C ARG A 258 -4.72 -22.30 -26.55
N LYS A 259 -3.75 -23.19 -26.68
CA LYS A 259 -3.32 -24.08 -25.58
C LYS A 259 -2.84 -23.30 -24.36
N ALA A 260 -2.09 -22.21 -24.57
CA ALA A 260 -1.63 -21.37 -23.48
C ALA A 260 -2.79 -20.72 -22.71
N LEU A 261 -3.82 -20.23 -23.40
CA LEU A 261 -5.01 -19.65 -22.76
C LEU A 261 -5.89 -20.70 -22.07
N ASP A 262 -6.04 -21.88 -22.66
CA ASP A 262 -6.83 -22.96 -22.07
C ASP A 262 -6.21 -23.48 -20.76
N ALA A 263 -4.89 -23.43 -20.61
CA ALA A 263 -4.20 -23.83 -19.38
C ALA A 263 -3.91 -22.63 -18.45
N ALA A 264 -2.99 -21.75 -18.88
CA ALA A 264 -2.53 -20.63 -18.07
C ALA A 264 -3.60 -19.54 -17.93
N GLY A 265 -4.42 -19.30 -18.96
CA GLY A 265 -5.49 -18.30 -18.89
C GLY A 265 -6.59 -18.65 -17.88
N ARG A 266 -6.97 -19.93 -17.76
CA ARG A 266 -7.89 -20.39 -16.70
C ARG A 266 -7.28 -20.16 -15.32
N THR A 267 -6.00 -20.48 -15.17
CA THR A 267 -5.26 -20.27 -13.91
C THR A 267 -5.26 -18.78 -13.53
N VAL A 268 -4.92 -17.90 -14.48
CA VAL A 268 -4.95 -16.43 -14.31
C VAL A 268 -6.35 -15.92 -13.95
N PHE A 269 -7.41 -16.49 -14.50
CA PHE A 269 -8.77 -16.11 -14.15
C PHE A 269 -9.12 -16.44 -12.69
N PHE A 270 -8.82 -17.67 -12.24
CA PHE A 270 -9.06 -18.07 -10.85
C PHE A 270 -8.20 -17.29 -9.86
N ALA A 271 -6.94 -17.05 -10.23
CA ALA A 271 -6.00 -16.20 -9.53
C ALA A 271 -6.55 -14.78 -9.32
N GLY A 272 -6.93 -14.11 -10.41
CA GLY A 272 -7.52 -12.78 -10.39
C GLY A 272 -8.77 -12.70 -9.53
N CYS A 273 -9.68 -13.70 -9.61
CA CYS A 273 -10.84 -13.76 -8.73
C CYS A 273 -10.46 -13.88 -7.25
N THR A 274 -9.41 -14.65 -6.92
CA THR A 274 -8.95 -14.81 -5.53
C THR A 274 -8.42 -13.50 -4.97
N VAL A 275 -7.59 -12.79 -5.75
CA VAL A 275 -7.07 -11.47 -5.39
C VAL A 275 -8.22 -10.47 -5.23
N ILE A 276 -9.18 -10.45 -6.15
CA ILE A 276 -10.37 -9.58 -6.05
C ILE A 276 -11.17 -9.87 -4.78
N ILE A 277 -11.39 -11.15 -4.44
CA ILE A 277 -12.10 -11.54 -3.21
C ILE A 277 -11.31 -11.08 -1.97
N ALA A 278 -9.98 -11.24 -1.96
CA ALA A 278 -9.15 -10.79 -0.85
C ALA A 278 -9.20 -9.27 -0.66
N LEU A 279 -9.14 -8.50 -1.76
CA LEU A 279 -9.25 -7.05 -1.75
C LEU A 279 -10.65 -6.60 -1.33
N LEU A 280 -11.72 -7.22 -1.86
CA LEU A 280 -13.09 -6.93 -1.44
C LEU A 280 -13.37 -7.32 0.01
N GLY A 281 -12.60 -8.26 0.57
CA GLY A 281 -12.60 -8.54 2.01
C GLY A 281 -12.26 -7.30 2.85
N LEU A 282 -11.52 -6.33 2.31
CA LEU A 282 -11.22 -5.07 2.96
C LEU A 282 -12.50 -4.23 3.19
N VAL A 283 -13.53 -4.42 2.36
CA VAL A 283 -14.84 -3.76 2.55
C VAL A 283 -15.48 -4.18 3.88
N ALA A 284 -15.20 -5.40 4.35
CA ALA A 284 -15.70 -5.91 5.63
C ALA A 284 -15.11 -5.17 6.85
N LEU A 285 -13.98 -4.45 6.71
CA LEU A 285 -13.48 -3.60 7.78
C LEU A 285 -14.37 -2.38 8.02
N GLY A 286 -15.20 -1.96 7.06
CA GLY A 286 -16.14 -0.86 7.28
C GLY A 286 -15.48 0.51 7.51
N LEU A 287 -14.25 0.71 7.04
CA LEU A 287 -13.49 1.96 7.19
C LEU A 287 -13.59 2.76 5.88
N GLY A 288 -14.07 4.02 5.96
CA GLY A 288 -14.50 4.86 4.83
C GLY A 288 -13.63 4.76 3.57
N SER A 289 -12.54 5.53 3.51
CA SER A 289 -11.62 5.58 2.35
C SER A 289 -11.00 4.23 1.98
N LEU A 290 -10.78 3.31 2.93
CA LEU A 290 -10.25 1.97 2.66
C LEU A 290 -11.19 1.13 1.78
N GLN A 291 -12.50 1.35 1.86
CA GLN A 291 -13.44 0.70 0.93
C GLN A 291 -13.23 1.18 -0.51
N GLY A 292 -12.99 2.48 -0.71
CA GLY A 292 -12.66 3.05 -2.01
C GLY A 292 -11.36 2.49 -2.58
N VAL A 293 -10.33 2.39 -1.74
CA VAL A 293 -9.04 1.76 -2.10
C VAL A 293 -9.24 0.30 -2.50
N ALA A 294 -10.02 -0.47 -1.71
CA ALA A 294 -10.33 -1.87 -2.00
C ALA A 294 -10.97 -2.04 -3.39
N LEU A 295 -11.96 -1.20 -3.70
CA LEU A 295 -12.69 -1.21 -4.97
C LEU A 295 -11.78 -0.82 -6.13
N ALA A 296 -10.95 0.22 -5.96
CA ALA A 296 -10.01 0.66 -6.98
C ALA A 296 -8.97 -0.42 -7.30
N LEU A 297 -8.39 -1.07 -6.29
CA LEU A 297 -7.44 -2.18 -6.49
C LEU A 297 -8.13 -3.40 -7.10
N ALA A 298 -9.34 -3.75 -6.65
CA ALA A 298 -10.11 -4.85 -7.25
C ALA A 298 -10.44 -4.59 -8.72
N LEU A 299 -10.82 -3.36 -9.07
CA LEU A 299 -11.06 -2.92 -10.45
C LEU A 299 -9.78 -2.97 -11.29
N THR A 300 -8.65 -2.60 -10.70
CA THR A 300 -7.34 -2.69 -11.34
C THR A 300 -7.00 -4.13 -11.67
N VAL A 301 -7.12 -5.05 -10.71
CA VAL A 301 -6.86 -6.48 -10.91
C VAL A 301 -7.84 -7.09 -11.93
N LEU A 302 -9.11 -6.66 -11.92
CA LEU A 302 -10.08 -7.06 -12.92
C LEU A 302 -9.68 -6.61 -14.33
N THR A 303 -9.20 -5.37 -14.46
CA THR A 303 -8.76 -4.80 -15.74
C THR A 303 -7.48 -5.46 -16.25
N THR A 304 -6.51 -5.74 -15.37
CA THR A 304 -5.27 -6.47 -15.72
C THR A 304 -5.55 -7.92 -16.10
N MET A 305 -6.48 -8.59 -15.41
CA MET A 305 -6.95 -9.92 -15.78
C MET A 305 -7.63 -9.89 -17.15
N ALA A 306 -8.55 -8.95 -17.41
CA ALA A 306 -9.21 -8.80 -18.70
C ALA A 306 -8.22 -8.53 -19.85
N ALA A 307 -7.24 -7.64 -19.62
CA ALA A 307 -6.18 -7.36 -20.58
C ALA A 307 -5.31 -8.59 -20.86
N SER A 308 -4.95 -9.35 -19.84
CA SER A 308 -4.17 -10.59 -19.99
C SER A 308 -4.91 -11.68 -20.78
N LEU A 309 -6.25 -11.69 -20.74
CA LEU A 309 -7.07 -12.68 -21.45
C LEU A 309 -7.52 -12.22 -22.85
N ILE A 310 -7.49 -10.91 -23.15
CA ILE A 310 -8.02 -10.34 -24.40
C ILE A 310 -6.93 -9.63 -25.20
N LEU A 311 -6.22 -8.68 -24.59
CA LEU A 311 -5.20 -7.85 -25.23
C LEU A 311 -3.91 -8.63 -25.51
N LEU A 312 -3.43 -9.38 -24.52
CA LEU A 312 -2.20 -10.16 -24.67
C LEU A 312 -2.26 -11.19 -25.81
N PRO A 313 -3.33 -11.99 -25.99
CA PRO A 313 -3.45 -12.89 -27.13
C PRO A 313 -3.41 -12.18 -28.48
N ALA A 314 -3.97 -10.96 -28.56
CA ALA A 314 -3.92 -10.15 -29.78
C ALA A 314 -2.49 -9.64 -30.07
N LEU A 315 -1.78 -9.17 -29.04
CA LEU A 315 -0.36 -8.78 -29.14
C LEU A 315 0.54 -9.95 -29.52
N LEU A 316 0.32 -11.13 -28.91
CA LEU A 316 1.01 -12.37 -29.28
C LEU A 316 0.77 -12.73 -30.74
N ALA A 317 -0.48 -12.62 -31.22
CA ALA A 317 -0.81 -12.87 -32.63
C ALA A 317 -0.17 -11.83 -33.58
N LEU A 318 -0.03 -10.57 -33.16
CA LEU A 318 0.63 -9.52 -33.95
C LEU A 318 2.15 -9.77 -34.08
N PHE A 319 2.81 -10.12 -32.98
CA PHE A 319 4.26 -10.32 -32.93
C PHE A 319 4.70 -11.79 -33.14
N ALA A 320 3.76 -12.69 -33.42
CA ALA A 320 3.96 -14.14 -33.53
C ALA A 320 5.22 -14.54 -34.32
N ARG A 321 5.42 -13.99 -35.53
CA ARG A 321 6.56 -14.34 -36.39
C ARG A 321 7.91 -13.90 -35.83
N ARG A 322 7.97 -12.81 -35.06
CA ARG A 322 9.22 -12.34 -34.42
C ARG A 322 9.48 -13.19 -33.18
N ILE A 323 8.46 -13.37 -32.34
CA ILE A 323 8.56 -14.18 -31.11
C ILE A 323 8.97 -15.62 -31.45
N GLN A 324 8.28 -16.28 -32.37
CA GLN A 324 8.57 -17.66 -32.78
C GLN A 324 10.02 -17.82 -33.25
N ARG A 325 10.51 -16.94 -34.12
CA ARG A 325 11.90 -17.00 -34.61
C ARG A 325 12.93 -16.92 -33.47
N HIS A 326 12.73 -16.02 -32.52
CA HIS A 326 13.63 -15.87 -31.39
C HIS A 326 13.53 -17.05 -30.42
N VAL A 327 12.31 -17.46 -30.06
CA VAL A 327 12.06 -18.60 -29.15
C VAL A 327 12.69 -19.88 -29.68
N LEU A 328 12.50 -20.19 -30.97
CA LEU A 328 13.06 -21.39 -31.59
C LEU A 328 14.58 -21.31 -31.72
N LYS A 329 15.14 -20.13 -32.03
CA LYS A 329 16.60 -19.92 -32.08
C LYS A 329 17.24 -20.13 -30.70
N ASP A 330 16.62 -19.63 -29.65
CA ASP A 330 17.11 -19.79 -28.28
C ASP A 330 16.97 -21.23 -27.78
N ALA A 331 15.87 -21.90 -28.13
CA ALA A 331 15.68 -23.32 -27.84
C ALA A 331 16.73 -24.19 -28.55
N ALA A 332 16.96 -23.98 -29.84
CA ALA A 332 17.99 -24.68 -30.61
C ALA A 332 19.41 -24.44 -30.04
N LYS A 333 19.69 -23.21 -29.57
CA LYS A 333 20.97 -22.88 -28.92
C LYS A 333 21.11 -23.57 -27.55
N ALA A 334 20.03 -23.74 -26.80
CA ALA A 334 20.02 -24.45 -25.53
C ALA A 334 20.20 -25.97 -25.74
N GLU A 335 19.53 -26.53 -26.74
CA GLU A 335 19.67 -27.93 -27.14
C GLU A 335 21.10 -28.24 -27.62
N ALA A 336 21.68 -27.37 -28.47
CA ALA A 336 23.07 -27.48 -28.92
C ALA A 336 24.10 -27.41 -27.78
N LYS A 337 23.76 -26.77 -26.65
CA LYS A 337 24.59 -26.71 -25.44
C LYS A 337 24.37 -27.88 -24.48
N GLY A 338 23.46 -28.81 -24.80
CA GLY A 338 23.12 -29.95 -23.94
C GLY A 338 22.49 -29.53 -22.60
N THR A 339 21.93 -28.32 -22.51
CA THR A 339 21.32 -27.84 -21.26
C THR A 339 19.94 -28.47 -21.09
N THR A 340 19.85 -29.54 -20.29
CA THR A 340 18.55 -30.12 -19.90
C THR A 340 17.81 -29.15 -18.99
N GLU A 341 16.61 -28.73 -19.41
CA GLU A 341 15.79 -27.79 -18.64
C GLU A 341 15.46 -28.37 -17.25
N GLY A 342 15.53 -27.55 -16.21
CA GLY A 342 15.21 -27.97 -14.83
C GLY A 342 16.29 -28.79 -14.10
N ARG A 343 17.48 -29.08 -14.66
CA ARG A 343 18.51 -29.90 -13.98
C ARG A 343 18.88 -29.37 -12.58
N ARG A 344 19.10 -28.06 -12.45
CA ARG A 344 19.40 -27.42 -11.16
C ARG A 344 18.24 -27.52 -10.18
N TRP A 345 17.01 -27.35 -10.66
CA TRP A 345 15.80 -27.48 -9.85
C TRP A 345 15.55 -28.92 -9.41
N ARG A 346 15.80 -29.92 -10.26
CA ARG A 346 15.78 -31.34 -9.88
C ARG A 346 16.84 -31.65 -8.82
N ALA A 347 18.05 -31.10 -8.95
CA ALA A 347 19.10 -31.27 -7.95
C ALA A 347 18.72 -30.64 -6.60
N LEU A 348 18.17 -29.42 -6.62
CA LEU A 348 17.65 -28.74 -5.42
C LEU A 348 16.52 -29.54 -4.77
N ALA A 349 15.51 -29.96 -5.54
CA ALA A 349 14.41 -30.79 -5.08
C ALA A 349 14.93 -32.07 -4.42
N THR A 350 15.88 -32.75 -5.07
CA THR A 350 16.47 -33.99 -4.53
C THR A 350 17.26 -33.73 -3.25
N ALA A 351 17.96 -32.59 -3.15
CA ALA A 351 18.68 -32.21 -1.94
C ALA A 351 17.73 -31.95 -0.77
N VAL A 352 16.66 -31.20 -0.99
CA VAL A 352 15.61 -30.93 0.01
C VAL A 352 14.90 -32.23 0.42
N GLN A 353 14.60 -33.11 -0.54
CA GLN A 353 13.96 -34.42 -0.27
C GLN A 353 14.83 -35.37 0.55
N ARG A 354 16.15 -35.30 0.45
CA ARG A 354 17.06 -36.13 1.25
C ARG A 354 17.05 -35.77 2.73
N ARG A 355 16.80 -34.50 3.07
CA ARG A 355 16.77 -33.99 4.45
C ARG A 355 15.64 -32.96 4.63
N PRO A 356 14.36 -33.38 4.57
CA PRO A 356 13.25 -32.44 4.59
C PRO A 356 13.12 -31.72 5.94
N LEU A 357 13.36 -32.40 7.06
CA LEU A 357 13.23 -31.81 8.40
C LEU A 357 14.24 -30.68 8.68
N PRO A 358 15.58 -30.86 8.46
CA PRO A 358 16.52 -29.76 8.66
C PRO A 358 16.27 -28.57 7.73
N SER A 359 15.98 -28.81 6.45
CA SER A 359 15.69 -27.73 5.50
C SER A 359 14.45 -26.94 5.90
N LEU A 360 13.40 -27.63 6.35
CA LEU A 360 12.18 -27.01 6.87
C LEU A 360 12.47 -26.19 8.13
N LEU A 361 13.16 -26.76 9.12
CA LEU A 361 13.46 -26.10 10.38
C LEU A 361 14.30 -24.83 10.19
N VAL A 362 15.37 -24.90 9.39
CA VAL A 362 16.22 -23.72 9.12
C VAL A 362 15.43 -22.62 8.42
N ALA A 363 14.64 -22.95 7.40
CA ALA A 363 13.85 -21.96 6.66
C ALA A 363 12.76 -21.34 7.53
N VAL A 364 12.02 -22.15 8.29
CA VAL A 364 10.96 -21.67 9.19
C VAL A 364 11.55 -20.83 10.33
N LEU A 365 12.66 -21.26 10.95
CA LEU A 365 13.32 -20.47 12.00
C LEU A 365 13.85 -19.14 11.47
N ALA A 366 14.42 -19.11 10.26
CA ALA A 366 14.86 -17.86 9.64
C ALA A 366 13.69 -16.91 9.38
N LEU A 367 12.56 -17.43 8.89
CA LEU A 367 11.35 -16.63 8.69
C LEU A 367 10.77 -16.15 10.02
N LEU A 368 10.68 -17.01 11.04
CA LEU A 368 10.20 -16.61 12.37
C LEU A 368 11.10 -15.56 13.02
N ALA A 369 12.42 -15.65 12.84
CA ALA A 369 13.36 -14.63 13.30
C ALA A 369 13.13 -13.29 12.58
N LEU A 370 12.84 -13.32 11.28
CA LEU A 370 12.50 -12.13 10.50
C LEU A 370 11.09 -11.59 10.83
N SER A 371 10.15 -12.44 11.25
CA SER A 371 8.80 -12.06 11.70
C SER A 371 8.76 -11.54 13.13
N ALA A 372 9.74 -11.86 13.98
CA ALA A 372 9.75 -11.48 15.39
C ALA A 372 9.55 -9.96 15.65
N PRO A 373 10.11 -9.03 14.85
CA PRO A 373 9.90 -7.59 15.03
C PRO A 373 8.44 -7.14 14.91
N VAL A 374 7.57 -7.91 14.24
CA VAL A 374 6.13 -7.58 14.13
C VAL A 374 5.46 -7.46 15.50
N LEU A 375 5.94 -8.18 16.51
CA LEU A 375 5.40 -8.10 17.87
C LEU A 375 5.58 -6.73 18.52
N GLY A 376 6.55 -5.93 18.05
CA GLY A 376 6.77 -4.55 18.47
C GLY A 376 6.34 -3.52 17.42
N MET A 377 5.53 -3.92 16.44
CA MET A 377 5.07 -3.03 15.36
C MET A 377 4.19 -1.94 15.95
N ARG A 378 4.55 -0.69 15.66
CA ARG A 378 3.72 0.48 16.00
C ARG A 378 3.01 0.97 14.74
N LEU A 379 1.68 1.00 14.83
CA LEU A 379 0.83 1.56 13.79
C LEU A 379 0.60 3.03 14.10
N GLY A 380 0.70 3.85 13.07
CA GLY A 380 0.46 5.29 13.15
C GLY A 380 0.53 5.88 11.76
N PHE A 381 0.61 7.20 11.68
CA PHE A 381 0.82 7.92 10.43
C PHE A 381 2.16 8.65 10.51
N ALA A 382 2.91 8.63 9.42
CA ALA A 382 4.12 9.43 9.33
C ALA A 382 3.78 10.92 9.32
N ASP A 383 4.55 11.72 10.05
CA ASP A 383 4.47 13.17 10.06
C ASP A 383 5.68 13.78 9.32
N ALA A 384 5.72 15.11 9.21
CA ALA A 384 6.88 15.80 8.61
C ALA A 384 8.21 15.48 9.34
N GLY A 385 8.14 14.98 10.58
CA GLY A 385 9.26 14.44 11.35
C GLY A 385 9.83 13.13 10.80
N ASN A 386 9.32 12.58 9.70
CA ASN A 386 9.95 11.45 8.98
C ASN A 386 10.52 11.83 7.61
N ASP A 387 10.30 13.06 7.14
CA ASP A 387 10.69 13.52 5.81
C ASP A 387 12.19 13.86 5.69
N PRO A 388 12.73 13.95 4.47
CA PRO A 388 14.11 14.36 4.25
C PRO A 388 14.41 15.74 4.86
N LYS A 389 15.53 15.88 5.56
CA LYS A 389 15.98 17.15 6.20
C LYS A 389 16.10 18.35 5.26
N THR A 390 16.05 18.13 3.96
CA THR A 390 16.12 19.17 2.92
C THR A 390 14.77 19.82 2.61
N THR A 391 13.64 19.24 3.03
CA THR A 391 12.31 19.80 2.78
C THR A 391 11.98 20.92 3.76
N THR A 392 11.20 21.90 3.31
CA THR A 392 10.78 23.05 4.14
C THR A 392 9.83 22.61 5.25
N SER A 393 8.92 21.67 4.93
CA SER A 393 8.00 21.04 5.89
C SER A 393 8.75 20.37 7.05
N ARG A 394 9.84 19.66 6.75
CA ARG A 394 10.68 19.03 7.77
C ARG A 394 11.42 20.06 8.63
N GLN A 395 11.94 21.10 8.02
CA GLN A 395 12.67 22.12 8.76
C GLN A 395 11.73 22.95 9.63
N ALA A 396 10.54 23.31 9.13
CA ALA A 396 9.48 23.93 9.91
C ALA A 396 9.09 23.07 11.12
N TYR A 397 8.91 21.75 10.93
CA TYR A 397 8.63 20.81 12.02
C TYR A 397 9.73 20.82 13.10
N ASP A 398 11.00 20.74 12.69
CA ASP A 398 12.15 20.74 13.61
C ASP A 398 12.26 22.08 14.36
N LEU A 399 11.98 23.20 13.70
CA LEU A 399 11.98 24.54 14.29
C LEU A 399 10.86 24.72 15.32
N LEU A 400 9.64 24.26 15.01
CA LEU A 400 8.52 24.28 15.96
C LEU A 400 8.82 23.41 17.19
N ALA A 401 9.41 22.24 16.98
CA ALA A 401 9.84 21.36 18.06
C ALA A 401 10.95 21.98 18.93
N GLU A 402 11.88 22.73 18.33
CA GLU A 402 12.94 23.46 19.04
C GLU A 402 12.39 24.63 19.88
N GLY A 403 11.47 25.42 19.32
CA GLY A 403 10.95 26.63 19.96
C GLY A 403 9.83 26.40 20.98
N PHE A 404 8.97 25.40 20.76
CA PHE A 404 7.74 25.18 21.54
C PHE A 404 7.64 23.77 22.14
N GLY A 405 8.56 22.87 21.78
CA GLY A 405 8.60 21.49 22.24
C GLY A 405 8.00 20.49 21.24
N PRO A 406 8.37 19.19 21.31
CA PRO A 406 8.02 18.20 20.28
C PRO A 406 6.51 18.00 20.04
N GLY A 407 5.70 18.08 21.09
CA GLY A 407 4.25 17.88 20.99
C GLY A 407 3.49 19.06 20.39
N PHE A 408 4.17 20.18 20.10
CA PHE A 408 3.56 21.30 19.38
C PHE A 408 3.08 20.90 17.98
N ASN A 409 3.77 19.94 17.34
CA ASN A 409 3.43 19.45 16.00
C ASN A 409 2.22 18.50 15.95
N GLY A 410 1.58 18.20 17.08
CA GLY A 410 0.38 17.35 17.14
C GLY A 410 -0.43 17.59 18.39
N PRO A 411 -1.05 18.77 18.51
CA PRO A 411 -1.90 19.07 19.65
C PRO A 411 -3.16 18.20 19.65
N LEU A 412 -3.64 17.90 20.85
CA LEU A 412 -4.94 17.28 21.08
C LEU A 412 -5.98 18.37 21.31
N VAL A 413 -7.15 18.23 20.70
CA VAL A 413 -8.25 19.20 20.83
C VAL A 413 -9.27 18.61 21.80
N VAL A 414 -9.43 19.23 22.95
CA VAL A 414 -10.45 18.84 23.93
C VAL A 414 -11.66 19.75 23.78
N VAL A 415 -12.80 19.16 23.46
CA VAL A 415 -14.09 19.84 23.28
C VAL A 415 -14.97 19.50 24.47
N THR A 416 -15.47 20.52 25.15
CA THR A 416 -16.35 20.36 26.31
C THR A 416 -17.69 21.01 26.03
N GLN A 417 -18.79 20.29 26.24
CA GLN A 417 -20.14 20.87 26.18
C GLN A 417 -20.44 21.63 27.47
N GLY A 418 -20.31 22.96 27.44
CA GLY A 418 -20.47 23.78 28.62
C GLY A 418 -19.97 25.22 28.41
N ASP A 419 -20.24 26.05 29.41
CA ASP A 419 -19.81 27.44 29.41
C ASP A 419 -18.29 27.58 29.67
N GLU A 420 -17.78 28.81 29.58
CA GLU A 420 -16.36 29.12 29.83
C GLU A 420 -15.87 28.67 31.23
N THR A 421 -16.77 28.50 32.19
CA THR A 421 -16.40 28.05 33.54
C THR A 421 -16.12 26.55 33.58
N ALA A 422 -16.92 25.75 32.86
CA ALA A 422 -16.64 24.34 32.63
C ALA A 422 -15.31 24.16 31.89
N GLY A 423 -15.08 24.93 30.81
CA GLY A 423 -13.82 24.89 30.06
C GLY A 423 -12.59 25.24 30.91
N LYS A 424 -12.70 26.21 31.84
CA LYS A 424 -11.61 26.56 32.78
C LYS A 424 -11.33 25.45 33.79
N ALA A 425 -12.36 24.78 34.30
CA ALA A 425 -12.20 23.66 35.23
C ALA A 425 -11.50 22.48 34.54
N VAL A 426 -11.95 22.12 33.33
CA VAL A 426 -11.34 21.05 32.51
C VAL A 426 -9.89 21.41 32.18
N ARG A 427 -9.61 22.64 31.75
CA ARG A 427 -8.23 23.11 31.49
C ARG A 427 -7.30 22.91 32.69
N SER A 428 -7.76 23.23 33.90
CA SER A 428 -6.95 23.05 35.12
C SER A 428 -6.56 21.60 35.34
N GLU A 429 -7.48 20.67 35.09
CA GLU A 429 -7.23 19.24 35.25
C GLU A 429 -6.31 18.70 34.14
N LEU A 430 -6.56 19.08 32.89
CA LEU A 430 -5.71 18.76 31.74
C LEU A 430 -4.26 19.22 31.97
N ALA A 431 -4.07 20.46 32.43
CA ALA A 431 -2.74 21.03 32.68
C ALA A 431 -1.97 20.31 33.80
N ARG A 432 -2.64 19.59 34.70
CA ARG A 432 -2.00 18.80 35.78
C ARG A 432 -1.71 17.36 35.36
N THR A 433 -2.24 16.93 34.22
CA THR A 433 -2.09 15.55 33.76
C THR A 433 -0.64 15.30 33.35
N GLU A 434 -0.08 14.19 33.82
CA GLU A 434 1.26 13.78 33.43
C GLU A 434 1.32 13.55 31.90
N GLY A 435 2.34 14.12 31.25
CA GLY A 435 2.50 14.06 29.79
C GLY A 435 2.06 15.33 29.05
N VAL A 436 1.32 16.23 29.68
CA VAL A 436 0.95 17.54 29.10
C VAL A 436 2.06 18.56 29.31
N ALA A 437 2.47 19.24 28.24
CA ALA A 437 3.44 20.35 28.28
C ALA A 437 2.72 21.67 28.57
N ALA A 438 1.64 21.95 27.83
CA ALA A 438 0.85 23.16 27.97
C ALA A 438 -0.62 22.90 27.59
N ALA A 439 -1.52 23.71 28.15
CA ALA A 439 -2.92 23.75 27.76
C ALA A 439 -3.34 25.20 27.49
N SER A 440 -3.91 25.44 26.30
CA SER A 440 -4.38 26.76 25.90
C SER A 440 -5.47 27.27 26.85
N PRO A 441 -5.70 28.60 26.92
CA PRO A 441 -6.94 29.12 27.49
C PRO A 441 -8.15 28.48 26.82
N ALA A 442 -9.24 28.33 27.58
CA ALA A 442 -10.49 27.80 27.06
C ALA A 442 -11.12 28.83 26.10
N MET A 443 -11.38 28.41 24.87
CA MET A 443 -11.96 29.25 23.81
C MET A 443 -13.43 28.86 23.63
N PRO A 444 -14.39 29.74 23.93
CA PRO A 444 -15.81 29.46 23.68
C PRO A 444 -16.11 29.45 22.18
N SER A 445 -17.06 28.61 21.76
CA SER A 445 -17.64 28.68 20.40
C SER A 445 -18.41 29.99 20.19
N GLU A 446 -18.67 30.34 18.92
CA GLU A 446 -19.43 31.56 18.58
C GLU A 446 -20.81 31.62 19.24
N ASP A 447 -21.44 30.46 19.43
CA ASP A 447 -22.74 30.31 20.09
C ASP A 447 -22.65 30.10 21.62
N GLY A 448 -21.44 30.01 22.17
CA GLY A 448 -21.16 29.84 23.60
C GLY A 448 -21.58 28.49 24.18
N ALA A 449 -21.98 27.53 23.35
CA ALA A 449 -22.43 26.20 23.78
C ALA A 449 -21.27 25.22 24.01
N LEU A 450 -20.12 25.46 23.39
CA LEU A 450 -18.92 24.64 23.50
C LEU A 450 -17.77 25.48 24.03
N SER A 451 -16.86 24.82 24.74
CA SER A 451 -15.55 25.36 25.07
C SER A 451 -14.46 24.41 24.58
N THR A 452 -13.45 24.96 23.92
CA THR A 452 -12.34 24.21 23.34
C THR A 452 -11.05 24.52 24.08
N VAL A 453 -10.29 23.48 24.41
CA VAL A 453 -8.95 23.57 25.00
C VAL A 453 -7.99 22.79 24.13
N ILE A 454 -6.93 23.44 23.67
CA ILE A 454 -5.84 22.79 22.94
C ILE A 454 -4.81 22.31 23.96
N VAL A 455 -4.52 21.02 23.93
CA VAL A 455 -3.56 20.34 24.82
C VAL A 455 -2.33 19.99 24.00
N TYR A 456 -1.17 20.49 24.42
CA TYR A 456 0.12 20.20 23.81
C TYR A 456 0.83 19.09 24.60
N PRO A 457 1.06 17.91 24.01
CA PRO A 457 1.85 16.84 24.63
C PRO A 457 3.32 17.25 24.85
N LYS A 458 4.04 16.54 25.73
CA LYS A 458 5.50 16.68 25.89
C LYS A 458 6.30 15.97 24.79
N THR A 459 5.71 14.95 24.18
CA THR A 459 6.33 14.05 23.20
C THR A 459 5.78 14.30 21.81
N ALA A 460 6.45 13.78 20.77
CA ALA A 460 6.03 13.99 19.39
C ALA A 460 4.69 13.29 19.08
N PRO A 461 3.97 13.65 18.01
CA PRO A 461 2.65 13.10 17.69
C PRO A 461 2.66 11.57 17.49
N GLN A 462 3.77 11.05 16.98
CA GLN A 462 4.00 9.63 16.70
C GLN A 462 4.65 8.85 17.86
N ASP A 463 4.97 9.52 18.98
CA ASP A 463 5.56 8.86 20.16
C ASP A 463 4.50 8.09 20.96
N GLU A 464 4.91 6.94 21.50
CA GLU A 464 4.06 6.12 22.38
C GLU A 464 3.60 6.90 23.62
N GLY A 465 4.41 7.84 24.11
CA GLY A 465 4.01 8.72 25.23
C GLY A 465 2.82 9.62 24.91
N THR A 466 2.60 9.98 23.63
CA THR A 466 1.44 10.77 23.19
C THR A 466 0.21 9.89 23.06
N THR A 467 0.36 8.66 22.56
CA THR A 467 -0.71 7.64 22.56
C THR A 467 -1.18 7.33 23.99
N ASP A 468 -0.23 7.06 24.90
CA ASP A 468 -0.52 6.79 26.32
C ASP A 468 -1.21 7.98 26.99
N LEU A 469 -0.80 9.22 26.64
CA LEU A 469 -1.46 10.43 27.10
C LEU A 469 -2.90 10.51 26.59
N LEU A 470 -3.14 10.25 25.31
CA LEU A 470 -4.48 10.27 24.74
C LEU A 470 -5.40 9.26 25.42
N HIS A 471 -4.95 8.01 25.59
CA HIS A 471 -5.71 6.98 26.31
C HIS A 471 -5.97 7.38 27.76
N ARG A 472 -4.96 7.89 28.48
CA ARG A 472 -5.14 8.40 29.85
C ARG A 472 -6.14 9.55 29.91
N LEU A 473 -6.09 10.47 28.95
CA LEU A 473 -7.01 11.60 28.92
C LEU A 473 -8.46 11.12 28.71
N ARG A 474 -8.70 10.09 27.89
CA ARG A 474 -10.03 9.54 27.63
C ARG A 474 -10.54 8.57 28.69
N ASP A 475 -9.68 7.71 29.23
CA ASP A 475 -10.07 6.64 30.14
C ASP A 475 -10.09 7.08 31.60
N ASP A 476 -9.20 8.02 31.99
CA ASP A 476 -9.03 8.44 33.38
C ASP A 476 -9.46 9.88 33.66
N VAL A 477 -9.13 10.83 32.77
CA VAL A 477 -9.28 12.27 33.05
C VAL A 477 -10.65 12.78 32.61
N ALA A 478 -11.07 12.49 31.37
CA ALA A 478 -12.36 12.90 30.86
C ALA A 478 -13.51 12.40 31.74
N PRO A 479 -13.64 11.10 32.08
CA PRO A 479 -14.78 10.62 32.87
C PRO A 479 -14.86 11.23 34.28
N LYS A 480 -13.71 11.53 34.90
CA LYS A 480 -13.65 12.23 36.19
C LYS A 480 -14.10 13.67 36.07
N ALA A 481 -13.61 14.38 35.05
CA ALA A 481 -13.98 15.75 34.80
C ALA A 481 -15.46 15.87 34.37
N GLU A 482 -16.00 14.92 33.61
CA GLU A 482 -17.42 14.82 33.26
C GLU A 482 -18.28 14.62 34.51
N HIS A 483 -17.86 13.74 35.43
CA HIS A 483 -18.57 13.52 36.69
C HIS A 483 -18.60 14.77 37.58
N ASP A 484 -17.50 15.53 37.62
CA ASP A 484 -17.37 16.71 38.49
C ASP A 484 -18.03 17.97 37.91
N THR A 485 -18.09 18.10 36.58
CA THR A 485 -18.63 19.28 35.89
C THR A 485 -20.02 19.07 35.29
N GLY A 486 -20.43 17.82 35.04
CA GLY A 486 -21.65 17.46 34.31
C GLY A 486 -21.60 17.77 32.81
N ALA A 487 -20.46 18.21 32.29
CA ALA A 487 -20.23 18.51 30.88
C ALA A 487 -19.67 17.29 30.17
N GLU A 488 -20.15 16.96 28.96
CA GLU A 488 -19.57 15.92 28.10
C GLU A 488 -18.24 16.42 27.54
N ILE A 489 -17.20 15.58 27.59
CA ILE A 489 -15.82 15.92 27.19
C ILE A 489 -15.39 14.96 26.09
N LEU A 490 -15.12 15.51 24.91
CA LEU A 490 -14.63 14.75 23.76
C LEU A 490 -13.20 15.18 23.43
N ILE A 491 -12.37 14.21 23.10
CA ILE A 491 -10.98 14.46 22.72
C ILE A 491 -10.79 14.09 21.26
N GLY A 492 -10.44 15.08 20.46
CA GLY A 492 -10.21 14.99 19.03
C GLY A 492 -8.94 15.72 18.59
N GLY A 493 -8.96 16.21 17.35
CA GLY A 493 -7.77 16.72 16.66
C GLY A 493 -7.15 15.68 15.74
N ALA A 494 -6.27 16.12 14.84
CA ALA A 494 -5.69 15.26 13.80
C ALA A 494 -4.89 14.07 14.38
N THR A 495 -4.13 14.30 15.46
CA THR A 495 -3.36 13.26 16.15
C THR A 495 -4.28 12.23 16.81
N ALA A 496 -5.37 12.67 17.46
CA ALA A 496 -6.35 11.77 18.05
C ALA A 496 -7.10 10.95 17.00
N ALA A 497 -7.49 11.58 15.88
CA ALA A 497 -8.16 10.89 14.77
C ALA A 497 -7.24 9.83 14.12
N SER A 498 -5.95 10.16 13.97
CA SER A 498 -4.93 9.23 13.47
C SER A 498 -4.75 8.02 14.40
N GLN A 499 -4.73 8.25 15.72
CA GLN A 499 -4.66 7.17 16.70
C GLN A 499 -5.93 6.32 16.72
N ASP A 500 -7.12 6.95 16.68
CA ASP A 500 -8.41 6.25 16.60
C ASP A 500 -8.48 5.32 15.39
N PHE A 501 -7.94 5.78 14.25
CA PHE A 501 -7.84 4.96 13.05
C PHE A 501 -6.89 3.78 13.24
N ALA A 502 -5.71 4.01 13.82
CA ALA A 502 -4.73 2.95 14.09
C ALA A 502 -5.31 1.88 15.05
N ASP A 503 -5.97 2.30 16.12
CA ASP A 503 -6.59 1.43 17.11
C ASP A 503 -7.74 0.62 16.47
N THR A 504 -8.63 1.28 15.72
CA THR A 504 -9.74 0.61 15.03
C THR A 504 -9.24 -0.41 13.99
N VAL A 505 -8.19 -0.08 13.24
CA VAL A 505 -7.59 -1.01 12.28
C VAL A 505 -6.99 -2.21 13.01
N SER A 506 -6.25 -1.99 14.10
CA SER A 506 -5.64 -3.05 14.92
C SER A 506 -6.69 -4.01 15.47
N GLU A 507 -7.80 -3.48 15.99
CA GLU A 507 -8.92 -4.27 16.52
C GLU A 507 -9.63 -5.10 15.45
N ARG A 508 -9.80 -4.55 14.24
CA ARG A 508 -10.50 -5.23 13.13
C ARG A 508 -9.60 -6.14 12.29
N LEU A 509 -8.27 -6.01 12.42
CA LEU A 509 -7.30 -6.81 11.68
C LEU A 509 -7.53 -8.33 11.82
N PRO A 510 -7.74 -8.90 13.02
CA PRO A 510 -7.92 -10.35 13.17
C PRO A 510 -9.19 -10.86 12.47
N LEU A 511 -10.27 -10.08 12.53
CA LEU A 511 -11.52 -10.40 11.84
C LEU A 511 -11.32 -10.39 10.33
N PHE A 512 -10.65 -9.37 9.80
CA PHE A 512 -10.32 -9.28 8.38
C PHE A 512 -9.47 -10.46 7.91
N VAL A 513 -8.39 -10.78 8.64
CA VAL A 513 -7.53 -11.94 8.35
C VAL A 513 -8.36 -13.23 8.35
N PHE A 514 -9.22 -13.41 9.35
CA PHE A 514 -10.09 -14.58 9.43
C PHE A 514 -11.03 -14.71 8.22
N VAL A 515 -11.66 -13.62 7.80
CA VAL A 515 -12.57 -13.60 6.64
C VAL A 515 -11.82 -13.93 5.35
N VAL A 516 -10.71 -13.27 5.07
CA VAL A 516 -9.94 -13.47 3.84
C VAL A 516 -9.33 -14.87 3.78
N VAL A 517 -8.69 -15.33 4.88
CA VAL A 517 -8.13 -16.68 4.95
C VAL A 517 -9.24 -17.72 4.83
N GLY A 518 -10.38 -17.51 5.48
CA GLY A 518 -11.53 -18.42 5.43
C GLY A 518 -12.09 -18.56 4.02
N LEU A 519 -12.37 -17.45 3.34
CA LEU A 519 -12.91 -17.44 1.98
C LEU A 519 -11.95 -18.06 0.97
N SER A 520 -10.66 -17.70 1.01
CA SER A 520 -9.68 -18.28 0.08
C SER A 520 -9.34 -19.73 0.40
N SER A 521 -9.37 -20.12 1.68
CA SER A 521 -9.23 -21.53 2.06
C SER A 521 -10.39 -22.35 1.51
N LEU A 522 -11.62 -21.82 1.56
CA LEU A 522 -12.81 -22.46 0.98
C LEU A 522 -12.67 -22.59 -0.54
N LEU A 523 -12.16 -21.56 -1.22
CA LEU A 523 -11.89 -21.59 -2.66
C LEU A 523 -10.84 -22.67 -3.01
N LEU A 524 -9.69 -22.68 -2.33
CA LEU A 524 -8.67 -23.72 -2.54
C LEU A 524 -9.19 -25.12 -2.25
N MET A 525 -10.02 -25.25 -1.22
CA MET A 525 -10.61 -26.52 -0.82
C MET A 525 -11.55 -27.05 -1.91
N LEU A 526 -12.30 -26.17 -2.58
CA LEU A 526 -13.13 -26.51 -3.74
C LEU A 526 -12.26 -27.01 -4.91
N VAL A 527 -11.14 -26.33 -5.14
CA VAL A 527 -10.22 -26.59 -6.26
C VAL A 527 -9.43 -27.90 -6.07
N PHE A 528 -8.73 -28.05 -4.95
CA PHE A 528 -7.85 -29.18 -4.68
C PHE A 528 -8.54 -30.35 -4.00
N ARG A 529 -9.79 -30.17 -3.54
CA ARG A 529 -10.55 -31.18 -2.79
C ARG A 529 -9.70 -31.77 -1.66
N SER A 530 -8.98 -30.93 -0.93
CA SER A 530 -8.14 -31.27 0.22
C SER A 530 -8.31 -30.20 1.29
N ILE A 531 -8.26 -30.60 2.56
CA ILE A 531 -8.29 -29.66 3.72
C ILE A 531 -6.88 -29.21 4.08
N LEU A 532 -5.91 -30.12 3.97
CA LEU A 532 -4.54 -29.88 4.40
C LEU A 532 -3.78 -28.91 3.47
N ILE A 533 -4.15 -28.88 2.18
CA ILE A 533 -3.55 -27.95 1.20
C ILE A 533 -3.95 -26.49 1.47
N PRO A 534 -5.24 -26.15 1.67
CA PRO A 534 -5.63 -24.81 2.09
C PRO A 534 -4.99 -24.37 3.40
N VAL A 535 -4.99 -25.24 4.42
CA VAL A 535 -4.45 -24.90 5.74
C VAL A 535 -2.94 -24.64 5.67
N LYS A 536 -2.16 -25.51 4.99
CA LYS A 536 -0.72 -25.25 4.83
C LYS A 536 -0.46 -23.95 4.06
N ALA A 537 -1.23 -23.70 3.00
CA ALA A 537 -1.07 -22.50 2.17
C ALA A 537 -1.33 -21.23 2.99
N ALA A 538 -2.41 -21.23 3.76
CA ALA A 538 -2.74 -20.13 4.66
C ALA A 538 -1.63 -19.85 5.69
N LEU A 539 -1.10 -20.90 6.34
CA LEU A 539 -0.03 -20.75 7.33
C LEU A 539 1.27 -20.22 6.72
N LEU A 540 1.67 -20.74 5.55
CA LEU A 540 2.88 -20.32 4.86
C LEU A 540 2.75 -18.88 4.34
N ASN A 541 1.59 -18.49 3.82
CA ASN A 541 1.33 -17.11 3.41
C ASN A 541 1.38 -16.16 4.60
N LEU A 542 0.77 -16.53 5.73
CA LEU A 542 0.82 -15.73 6.95
C LEU A 542 2.27 -15.56 7.44
N LEU A 543 3.08 -16.61 7.34
CA LEU A 543 4.51 -16.55 7.67
C LEU A 543 5.27 -15.61 6.73
N SER A 544 4.97 -15.62 5.42
CA SER A 544 5.58 -14.69 4.45
C SER A 544 5.21 -13.24 4.73
N ILE A 545 3.92 -12.98 5.00
CA ILE A 545 3.40 -11.64 5.27
C ILE A 545 3.99 -11.11 6.58
N THR A 546 3.99 -11.90 7.65
CA THR A 546 4.61 -11.48 8.92
C THR A 546 6.12 -11.26 8.77
N ALA A 547 6.83 -12.05 7.95
CA ALA A 547 8.25 -11.81 7.68
C ALA A 547 8.47 -10.48 6.92
N ALA A 548 7.58 -10.15 5.99
CA ALA A 548 7.62 -8.86 5.29
C ALA A 548 7.32 -7.68 6.22
N LEU A 549 6.29 -7.79 7.07
CA LEU A 549 5.99 -6.80 8.10
C LEU A 549 7.17 -6.62 9.06
N GLY A 550 7.82 -7.73 9.48
CA GLY A 550 8.98 -7.67 10.36
C GLY A 550 10.19 -7.01 9.71
N ALA A 551 10.43 -7.26 8.43
CA ALA A 551 11.44 -6.52 7.66
C ALA A 551 11.13 -5.02 7.57
N MET A 552 9.86 -4.63 7.40
CA MET A 552 9.48 -3.22 7.42
C MET A 552 9.69 -2.58 8.79
N VAL A 553 9.34 -3.26 9.88
CA VAL A 553 9.61 -2.77 11.25
C VAL A 553 11.12 -2.58 11.47
N LEU A 554 11.96 -3.48 10.98
CA LEU A 554 13.42 -3.29 11.06
C LEU A 554 13.87 -2.05 10.27
N VAL A 555 13.40 -1.86 9.04
CA VAL A 555 13.86 -0.76 8.18
C VAL A 555 13.28 0.59 8.62
N PHE A 556 11.97 0.68 8.78
CA PHE A 556 11.27 1.96 8.98
C PHE A 556 11.09 2.35 10.44
N GLN A 557 10.97 1.38 11.35
CA GLN A 557 10.79 1.67 12.78
C GLN A 557 12.13 1.70 13.53
N HIS A 558 13.07 0.78 13.22
CA HIS A 558 14.41 0.79 13.81
C HIS A 558 15.46 1.59 13.01
N GLY A 559 15.10 2.12 11.84
CA GLY A 559 15.98 2.98 11.03
C GLY A 559 17.16 2.25 10.39
N LEU A 560 17.02 0.96 10.07
CA LEU A 560 18.05 0.22 9.32
C LEU A 560 18.29 0.86 7.94
N PHE A 561 19.52 0.79 7.45
CA PHE A 561 19.94 1.40 6.17
C PHE A 561 19.89 2.94 6.12
N GLY A 562 19.80 3.62 7.28
CA GLY A 562 19.83 5.08 7.36
C GLY A 562 18.49 5.75 7.04
N VAL A 563 17.40 4.98 7.04
CA VAL A 563 16.02 5.48 6.93
C VAL A 563 15.63 6.15 8.25
N GLN A 564 14.89 7.26 8.19
CA GLN A 564 14.41 7.91 9.40
C GLN A 564 13.44 6.98 10.16
N PRO A 565 13.65 6.75 11.47
CA PRO A 565 12.74 5.94 12.25
C PRO A 565 11.37 6.64 12.35
N GLY A 566 10.30 5.83 12.33
CA GLY A 566 8.91 6.29 12.47
C GLY A 566 7.95 5.09 12.47
N PRO A 567 6.66 5.32 12.72
CA PRO A 567 5.66 4.26 12.72
C PRO A 567 5.48 3.66 11.32
N VAL A 568 4.84 2.49 11.30
CA VAL A 568 4.33 1.88 10.07
C VAL A 568 2.93 2.43 9.83
N GLU A 569 2.64 2.81 8.58
CA GLU A 569 1.34 3.37 8.20
C GLU A 569 0.20 2.42 8.59
N ALA A 570 -0.82 2.94 9.30
CA ALA A 570 -1.84 2.12 9.96
C ALA A 570 -2.59 1.17 9.01
N PHE A 571 -2.88 1.61 7.78
CA PHE A 571 -3.59 0.81 6.76
C PHE A 571 -2.69 -0.16 5.99
N LEU A 572 -1.37 -0.01 6.08
CA LEU A 572 -0.40 -0.73 5.27
C LEU A 572 -0.42 -2.25 5.53
N PRO A 573 -0.46 -2.75 6.78
CA PRO A 573 -0.50 -4.19 7.02
C PRO A 573 -1.71 -4.86 6.38
N VAL A 574 -2.86 -4.18 6.40
CA VAL A 574 -4.11 -4.70 5.85
C VAL A 574 -4.01 -4.85 4.33
N LEU A 575 -3.47 -3.83 3.65
CA LEU A 575 -3.31 -3.84 2.19
C LEU A 575 -2.23 -4.83 1.74
N ILE A 576 -1.06 -4.85 2.39
CA ILE A 576 -0.01 -5.84 2.10
C ILE A 576 -0.55 -7.25 2.31
N PHE A 577 -1.29 -7.47 3.41
CA PHE A 577 -1.94 -8.75 3.64
C PHE A 577 -2.87 -9.12 2.48
N ALA A 578 -3.80 -8.23 2.09
CA ALA A 578 -4.76 -8.50 1.01
C ALA A 578 -4.06 -8.84 -0.32
N ILE A 579 -3.08 -8.01 -0.70
CA ILE A 579 -2.37 -8.10 -1.98
C ILE A 579 -1.48 -9.35 -2.02
N VAL A 580 -0.58 -9.51 -1.04
CA VAL A 580 0.35 -10.64 -0.98
C VAL A 580 -0.41 -11.94 -0.85
N PHE A 581 -1.43 -11.97 0.00
CA PHE A 581 -2.22 -13.18 0.20
C PHE A 581 -2.88 -13.59 -1.11
N GLY A 582 -3.52 -12.65 -1.83
CA GLY A 582 -4.08 -12.90 -3.16
C GLY A 582 -3.04 -13.43 -4.15
N LEU A 583 -1.93 -12.72 -4.32
CA LEU A 583 -0.86 -13.06 -5.27
C LEU A 583 -0.20 -14.42 -4.95
N SER A 584 -0.02 -14.73 -3.66
CA SER A 584 0.64 -15.96 -3.24
C SER A 584 -0.23 -17.20 -3.48
N MET A 585 -1.56 -17.07 -3.54
CA MET A 585 -2.40 -18.24 -3.85
C MET A 585 -2.12 -18.78 -5.24
N ASP A 586 -1.74 -17.93 -6.19
CA ASP A 586 -1.68 -18.26 -7.62
C ASP A 586 -0.57 -19.24 -7.93
N TYR A 587 0.63 -18.97 -7.42
CA TYR A 587 1.76 -19.87 -7.57
C TYR A 587 1.61 -21.12 -6.71
N GLU A 588 0.87 -21.06 -5.60
CA GLU A 588 0.64 -22.23 -4.75
C GLU A 588 -0.25 -23.19 -5.51
N VAL A 589 -1.31 -22.66 -6.11
CA VAL A 589 -2.18 -23.40 -7.01
C VAL A 589 -1.38 -23.98 -8.17
N PHE A 590 -0.51 -23.19 -8.80
CA PHE A 590 0.28 -23.65 -9.95
C PHE A 590 1.26 -24.78 -9.58
N LEU A 591 2.03 -24.61 -8.51
CA LEU A 591 2.99 -25.61 -8.04
C LEU A 591 2.29 -26.89 -7.59
N VAL A 592 1.25 -26.76 -6.77
CA VAL A 592 0.51 -27.90 -6.20
C VAL A 592 -0.28 -28.63 -7.29
N SER A 593 -0.86 -27.92 -8.27
CA SER A 593 -1.54 -28.57 -9.40
C SER A 593 -0.58 -29.43 -10.23
N ARG A 594 0.62 -28.93 -10.51
CA ARG A 594 1.64 -29.72 -11.24
C ARG A 594 2.16 -30.90 -10.43
N MET A 595 2.29 -30.75 -9.11
CA MET A 595 2.57 -31.89 -8.23
C MET A 595 1.42 -32.89 -8.23
N HIS A 596 0.17 -32.43 -8.26
CA HIS A 596 -1.01 -33.28 -8.28
C HIS A 596 -1.10 -34.11 -9.56
N GLU A 597 -0.84 -33.50 -10.71
CA GLU A 597 -0.85 -34.17 -12.01
C GLU A 597 0.15 -35.34 -12.06
N GLU A 598 1.40 -35.09 -11.62
CA GLU A 598 2.41 -36.16 -11.56
C GLU A 598 2.07 -37.22 -10.52
N TRP A 599 1.44 -36.83 -9.41
CA TRP A 599 0.94 -37.77 -8.41
C TRP A 599 -0.20 -38.64 -8.98
N GLU A 600 -1.13 -38.08 -9.73
CA GLU A 600 -2.21 -38.83 -10.37
C GLU A 600 -1.68 -39.86 -11.37
N ARG A 601 -0.66 -39.47 -12.14
CA ARG A 601 -0.02 -40.33 -13.14
C ARG A 601 0.85 -41.44 -12.55
N THR A 602 1.64 -41.13 -11.53
CA THR A 602 2.71 -42.03 -11.07
C THR A 602 2.43 -42.69 -9.71
N LYS A 603 1.55 -42.08 -8.89
CA LYS A 603 1.32 -42.46 -7.49
C LYS A 603 2.61 -42.54 -6.66
N ASP A 604 3.65 -41.80 -7.04
CA ASP A 604 4.88 -41.60 -6.28
C ASP A 604 5.01 -40.13 -5.84
N HIS A 605 4.93 -39.88 -4.53
CA HIS A 605 4.99 -38.53 -3.96
C HIS A 605 6.34 -37.87 -4.18
N SER A 606 7.43 -38.63 -4.10
CA SER A 606 8.78 -38.08 -4.21
C SER A 606 9.06 -37.65 -5.64
N LEU A 607 8.62 -38.48 -6.60
CA LEU A 607 8.71 -38.13 -8.02
C LEU A 607 7.83 -36.92 -8.35
N ALA A 608 6.60 -36.90 -7.84
CA ALA A 608 5.66 -35.81 -8.07
C ALA A 608 6.15 -34.45 -7.54
N VAL A 609 6.69 -34.42 -6.32
CA VAL A 609 7.27 -33.19 -5.74
C VAL A 609 8.50 -32.73 -6.54
N ARG A 610 9.36 -33.67 -6.95
CA ARG A 610 10.59 -33.35 -7.69
C ARG A 610 10.30 -32.78 -9.08
N GLU A 611 9.41 -33.41 -9.84
CA GLU A 611 9.10 -32.98 -11.20
C GLU A 611 8.17 -31.75 -11.22
N GLY A 612 7.27 -31.65 -10.23
CA GLY A 612 6.50 -30.43 -9.97
C GLY A 612 7.42 -29.23 -9.75
N LEU A 613 8.42 -29.32 -8.86
CA LEU A 613 9.37 -28.23 -8.64
C LEU A 613 10.27 -27.98 -9.86
N ALA A 614 10.68 -29.02 -10.57
CA ALA A 614 11.58 -28.88 -11.72
C ALA A 614 10.94 -28.15 -12.91
N SER A 615 9.66 -28.40 -13.15
CA SER A 615 8.91 -27.79 -14.25
C SER A 615 8.45 -26.37 -13.94
N THR A 616 8.15 -26.06 -12.68
CA THR A 616 7.59 -24.76 -12.27
C THR A 616 8.62 -23.80 -11.68
N GLY A 617 9.70 -24.29 -11.07
CA GLY A 617 10.65 -23.49 -10.32
C GLY A 617 11.31 -22.37 -11.14
N LYS A 618 11.67 -22.63 -12.40
CA LYS A 618 12.22 -21.59 -13.30
C LYS A 618 11.21 -20.47 -13.58
N VAL A 619 9.92 -20.80 -13.69
CA VAL A 619 8.86 -19.82 -13.98
C VAL A 619 8.60 -18.97 -12.75
N ILE A 620 8.37 -19.64 -11.61
CA ILE A 620 8.04 -19.00 -10.33
C ILE A 620 9.17 -18.05 -9.91
N THR A 621 10.42 -18.51 -9.98
CA THR A 621 11.57 -17.68 -9.60
C THR A 621 11.82 -16.51 -10.54
N ALA A 622 11.53 -16.67 -11.84
CA ALA A 622 11.62 -15.59 -12.80
C ALA A 622 10.52 -14.53 -12.57
N ALA A 623 9.29 -14.98 -12.36
CA ALA A 623 8.15 -14.11 -12.07
C ALA A 623 8.37 -13.35 -10.74
N GLY A 624 8.78 -14.07 -9.70
CA GLY A 624 9.18 -13.49 -8.41
C GLY A 624 10.28 -12.45 -8.55
N ALA A 625 11.36 -12.75 -9.29
CA ALA A 625 12.46 -11.81 -9.51
C ALA A 625 12.00 -10.50 -10.19
N ILE A 626 11.08 -10.59 -11.15
CA ILE A 626 10.50 -9.42 -11.82
C ILE A 626 9.70 -8.58 -10.82
N MET A 627 8.79 -9.21 -10.08
CA MET A 627 7.96 -8.51 -9.11
C MET A 627 8.78 -7.88 -7.99
N ILE A 628 9.81 -8.56 -7.49
CA ILE A 628 10.74 -8.01 -6.48
C ILE A 628 11.37 -6.71 -6.98
N VAL A 629 11.76 -6.64 -8.25
CA VAL A 629 12.37 -5.43 -8.81
C VAL A 629 11.35 -4.35 -9.11
N VAL A 630 10.16 -4.70 -9.62
CA VAL A 630 9.07 -3.74 -9.84
C VAL A 630 8.65 -3.09 -8.53
N PHE A 631 8.39 -3.87 -7.50
CA PHE A 631 8.02 -3.36 -6.18
C PHE A 631 9.20 -2.68 -5.49
N GLY A 632 10.41 -3.25 -5.58
CA GLY A 632 11.62 -2.66 -5.02
C GLY A 632 12.01 -1.32 -5.64
N ALA A 633 11.61 -1.02 -6.88
CA ALA A 633 11.84 0.27 -7.51
C ALA A 633 11.14 1.43 -6.77
N PHE A 634 10.02 1.16 -6.08
CA PHE A 634 9.31 2.17 -5.29
C PHE A 634 10.07 2.55 -4.01
N MET A 635 11.10 1.79 -3.61
CA MET A 635 12.03 2.24 -2.56
C MET A 635 12.85 3.47 -2.98
N LEU A 636 12.90 3.78 -4.28
CA LEU A 636 13.52 5.00 -4.80
C LEU A 636 12.57 6.20 -4.83
N SER A 637 11.30 6.01 -4.44
CA SER A 637 10.34 7.11 -4.31
C SER A 637 10.76 8.06 -3.19
N ALA A 638 10.42 9.35 -3.31
CA ALA A 638 10.56 10.31 -2.23
C ALA A 638 9.49 10.13 -1.14
N ASP A 639 8.36 9.53 -1.51
CA ASP A 639 7.22 9.24 -0.63
C ASP A 639 7.51 7.99 0.23
N ARG A 640 7.51 8.19 1.55
CA ARG A 640 7.76 7.15 2.56
C ARG A 640 6.72 6.02 2.49
N MET A 641 5.45 6.34 2.32
CA MET A 641 4.38 5.34 2.20
C MET A 641 4.62 4.43 0.98
N LEU A 642 5.01 4.99 -0.16
CA LEU A 642 5.38 4.20 -1.34
C LEU A 642 6.63 3.33 -1.12
N GLN A 643 7.62 3.82 -0.38
CA GLN A 643 8.78 3.00 0.01
C GLN A 643 8.36 1.82 0.89
N GLN A 644 7.45 2.04 1.85
CA GLN A 644 6.94 0.98 2.73
C GLN A 644 6.18 -0.09 1.93
N PHE A 645 5.28 0.32 1.02
CA PHE A 645 4.60 -0.59 0.10
C PHE A 645 5.58 -1.40 -0.76
N GLY A 646 6.52 -0.70 -1.40
CA GLY A 646 7.51 -1.31 -2.28
C GLY A 646 8.36 -2.36 -1.56
N LEU A 647 8.90 -2.02 -0.38
CA LEU A 647 9.68 -2.94 0.44
C LEU A 647 8.83 -4.12 0.92
N GLY A 648 7.65 -3.84 1.48
CA GLY A 648 6.76 -4.86 2.04
C GLY A 648 6.36 -5.91 1.00
N LEU A 649 5.89 -5.48 -0.17
CA LEU A 649 5.54 -6.40 -1.27
C LEU A 649 6.76 -7.14 -1.83
N ALA A 650 7.90 -6.45 -2.00
CA ALA A 650 9.11 -7.08 -2.53
C ALA A 650 9.66 -8.17 -1.58
N VAL A 651 9.72 -7.91 -0.28
CA VAL A 651 10.17 -8.90 0.71
C VAL A 651 9.18 -10.05 0.82
N ALA A 652 7.87 -9.76 0.85
CA ALA A 652 6.85 -10.80 0.91
C ALA A 652 6.96 -11.79 -0.27
N ILE A 653 7.17 -11.26 -1.48
CA ILE A 653 7.32 -12.07 -2.69
C ILE A 653 8.68 -12.78 -2.72
N LEU A 654 9.74 -12.15 -2.23
CA LEU A 654 11.05 -12.79 -2.10
C LEU A 654 10.97 -14.03 -1.20
N MET A 655 10.33 -13.88 -0.03
CA MET A 655 10.14 -14.99 0.92
C MET A 655 9.22 -16.05 0.33
N ASP A 656 8.13 -15.67 -0.33
CA ASP A 656 7.21 -16.60 -0.94
C ASP A 656 7.84 -17.38 -2.13
N ALA A 657 8.32 -16.66 -3.14
CA ALA A 657 8.80 -17.25 -4.38
C ALA A 657 10.08 -18.09 -4.20
N LEU A 658 10.99 -17.68 -3.31
CA LEU A 658 12.27 -18.37 -3.12
C LEU A 658 12.27 -19.29 -1.90
N VAL A 659 11.89 -18.80 -0.72
CA VAL A 659 12.02 -19.59 0.52
C VAL A 659 10.87 -20.57 0.64
N ILE A 660 9.64 -20.10 0.53
CA ILE A 660 8.46 -20.94 0.73
C ILE A 660 8.35 -21.95 -0.41
N ARG A 661 8.34 -21.50 -1.66
CA ARG A 661 8.09 -22.39 -2.81
C ARG A 661 9.23 -23.32 -3.15
N CYS A 662 10.47 -22.88 -3.01
CA CYS A 662 11.60 -23.72 -3.40
C CYS A 662 12.13 -24.61 -2.28
N LEU A 663 11.88 -24.27 -0.99
CA LEU A 663 12.37 -25.05 0.16
C LEU A 663 11.22 -25.61 1.01
N ILE A 664 10.34 -24.77 1.54
CA ILE A 664 9.37 -25.18 2.57
C ILE A 664 8.28 -26.08 1.98
N VAL A 665 7.64 -25.68 0.87
CA VAL A 665 6.55 -26.43 0.25
C VAL A 665 6.99 -27.84 -0.17
N PRO A 666 8.13 -28.03 -0.89
CA PRO A 666 8.61 -29.36 -1.24
C PRO A 666 8.92 -30.22 -0.01
N ALA A 667 9.53 -29.66 1.03
CA ALA A 667 9.83 -30.38 2.27
C ALA A 667 8.55 -30.82 2.99
N LEU A 668 7.57 -29.92 3.10
CA LEU A 668 6.30 -30.20 3.76
C LEU A 668 5.48 -31.23 2.99
N MET A 669 5.40 -31.11 1.66
CA MET A 669 4.73 -32.09 0.80
C MET A 669 5.39 -33.47 0.87
N GLN A 670 6.72 -33.53 0.96
CA GLN A 670 7.45 -34.78 1.17
C GLN A 670 7.11 -35.44 2.52
N LEU A 671 6.95 -34.65 3.58
CA LEU A 671 6.60 -35.14 4.92
C LEU A 671 5.13 -35.56 5.03
N MET A 672 4.23 -34.82 4.40
CA MET A 672 2.78 -35.11 4.40
C MET A 672 2.45 -36.36 3.56
N GLY A 673 3.22 -36.63 2.50
CA GLY A 673 3.03 -37.79 1.62
C GLY A 673 1.58 -37.91 1.14
N ARG A 674 0.97 -39.08 1.35
CA ARG A 674 -0.42 -39.36 0.93
C ARG A 674 -1.47 -38.53 1.64
N TRP A 675 -1.17 -38.05 2.84
CA TRP A 675 -2.12 -37.26 3.63
C TRP A 675 -2.33 -35.87 3.04
N ALA A 676 -1.40 -35.34 2.25
CA ALA A 676 -1.56 -34.05 1.58
C ALA A 676 -2.85 -33.97 0.73
N TRP A 677 -3.30 -35.12 0.20
CA TRP A 677 -4.46 -35.22 -0.70
C TRP A 677 -5.71 -35.76 0.01
N TRP A 678 -5.72 -35.80 1.34
CA TRP A 678 -6.82 -36.39 2.10
C TRP A 678 -8.05 -35.47 2.18
N LEU A 679 -9.24 -36.07 2.00
CA LEU A 679 -10.52 -35.41 2.16
C LEU A 679 -11.53 -36.34 2.89
N PRO A 680 -12.31 -35.82 3.87
CA PRO A 680 -13.36 -36.60 4.50
C PRO A 680 -14.46 -37.02 3.49
N ALA A 681 -14.89 -38.29 3.57
CA ALA A 681 -15.93 -38.86 2.70
C ALA A 681 -17.25 -38.05 2.59
N PRO A 682 -17.81 -37.44 3.66
CA PRO A 682 -19.05 -36.66 3.51
C PRO A 682 -18.86 -35.37 2.71
N LEU A 683 -17.67 -34.76 2.79
CA LEU A 683 -17.32 -33.56 2.03
C LEU A 683 -17.02 -33.86 0.57
N ALA A 684 -16.35 -34.99 0.31
CA ALA A 684 -16.08 -35.48 -1.04
C ALA A 684 -17.36 -35.73 -1.87
N ARG A 685 -18.51 -35.97 -1.21
CA ARG A 685 -19.81 -36.15 -1.87
C ARG A 685 -20.54 -34.84 -2.17
N ARG A 686 -20.29 -33.77 -1.40
CA ARG A 686 -20.98 -32.48 -1.54
C ARG A 686 -20.24 -31.48 -2.45
N LEU A 687 -18.92 -31.61 -2.58
CA LEU A 687 -18.12 -30.68 -3.38
C LEU A 687 -18.22 -30.98 -4.89
N PRO A 688 -18.52 -29.98 -5.74
CA PRO A 688 -18.54 -30.15 -7.20
C PRO A 688 -17.13 -30.44 -7.76
N ARG A 689 -17.05 -31.07 -8.93
CA ARG A 689 -15.77 -31.33 -9.62
C ARG A 689 -15.43 -30.15 -10.52
N VAL A 690 -14.48 -29.32 -10.10
CA VAL A 690 -13.92 -28.24 -10.92
C VAL A 690 -12.58 -28.71 -11.49
N ALA A 691 -12.50 -28.91 -12.80
CA ALA A 691 -11.24 -29.24 -13.47
C ALA A 691 -10.50 -27.94 -13.85
N LEU A 692 -9.28 -27.76 -13.30
CA LEU A 692 -8.39 -26.65 -13.64
C LEU A 692 -7.79 -26.79 -15.05
N GLU A 693 -7.34 -27.99 -15.41
CA GLU A 693 -6.86 -28.37 -16.76
C GLU A 693 -7.66 -29.57 -17.31
N ARG A 694 -7.86 -29.62 -18.64
CA ARG A 694 -8.41 -30.80 -19.31
C ARG A 694 -7.36 -31.92 -19.28
N PRO A 695 -7.74 -33.19 -19.02
CA PRO A 695 -6.83 -34.31 -19.19
C PRO A 695 -6.29 -34.33 -20.63
N ALA A 696 -5.01 -34.61 -20.80
CA ALA A 696 -4.25 -34.46 -22.04
C ALA A 696 -4.76 -35.29 -23.25
N ASP A 697 -5.80 -36.11 -23.06
CA ASP A 697 -6.31 -37.08 -24.03
C ASP A 697 -7.72 -36.75 -24.58
N SER A 698 -8.12 -35.47 -24.65
CA SER A 698 -9.39 -35.07 -25.31
C SER A 698 -9.23 -33.97 -26.35
#